data_AF-A0A7C6RGF4-F1
#
_entry.id   AF-A0A7C6RGF4-F1
#
_cell.length_a   1.000
_cell.length_b   1.000
_cell.length_c   1.000
_cell.angle_alpha   90.00
_cell.angle_beta   90.00
_cell.angle_gamma   90.00
#
_symmetry.space_group_name_H-M   'P 1'
#
loop_
_entity.id
_entity.type
_entity.pdbx_description
1 polymer ?
#
loop_
_entity_poly.entity_id
_entity_poly.type
_entity_poly.pdbx_seq_one_letter_code
_entity_poly.pdbx_strand_id
1 'polypeptide(L)'
;MSSLLNIGLTGLNASQAYLNTTSHNIANAATPGYHRQSVTQQARDPQYLGGAFFGTGTQITGVKRAYSELLETQVLNADNRRAEYAAYNRFISQVDNVLADSDTGLTPALNEFFGALQSVSSNPTNIAARQALISSGETLVARFQTLDARIGEIAQGVETDMASTMVSINGYAGAIAELNQRIAVSQATGLGNAANDLLDQRDQAIAELNKLVKVNAVPQRDGSLSIFIGSGQALVLGTSAKELSMGDTLDENGRPMVLISGPNGTQTPLAESLITGGELGGLLAVRRDGMEPAQRSLGLIAATLATAFNEQHKLGIDLGGALGRDFFSLGEARVEPPESGVSVRLDPERLAALTGADYELRNDGGVYNLIDIATGEPVAMDETGLAFSGLGSLLPGQRVFVYPTRYAAGTIGMALSDPRLVAAAAPALASVPASNTGSLEVQALTFTDVGDNPAGSTLTLPDLSYRFDAATNRLVLDPAVAGWNPTLDYNPLTEGTGKVFEITGPDGVAFELKISGTPADTDVITIKDNAGGIADNRNAALLGALQTDKLMFGAGGSADRPTATLNNAYAQLVARIGSKTREVQAGERTQGSLLAQATAARDSVSGVNLDEEAANLVRFQQTYQAAGRVMSVAQRLFDEMLAIGR
;
A
#
# COMPACT_ATOMS: atom_id res chain seq x y z
N MET A 1 36.59 33.76 -63.51
CA MET A 1 37.70 33.36 -62.62
C MET A 1 37.30 33.43 -61.15
N SER A 2 36.82 34.57 -60.63
CA SER A 2 36.35 34.69 -59.23
C SER A 2 35.22 33.72 -58.87
N SER A 3 34.29 33.46 -59.80
CA SER A 3 33.17 32.51 -59.61
C SER A 3 33.63 31.04 -59.42
N LEU A 4 34.60 30.55 -60.20
CA LEU A 4 35.12 29.17 -60.07
C LEU A 4 35.86 28.94 -58.75
N LEU A 5 36.67 29.92 -58.33
CA LEU A 5 37.38 29.88 -57.05
C LEU A 5 36.42 29.92 -55.86
N ASN A 6 35.34 30.72 -55.95
CA ASN A 6 34.32 30.83 -54.90
C ASN A 6 33.46 29.55 -54.80
N ILE A 7 33.10 28.95 -55.94
CA ILE A 7 32.40 27.65 -55.99
C ILE A 7 33.29 26.54 -55.41
N GLY A 8 34.57 26.51 -55.78
CA GLY A 8 35.54 25.54 -55.24
C GLY A 8 35.72 25.68 -53.72
N LEU A 9 35.90 26.91 -53.23
CA LEU A 9 36.06 27.20 -51.80
C LEU A 9 34.82 26.82 -50.99
N THR A 10 33.64 27.19 -51.49
CA THR A 10 32.37 26.88 -50.82
C THR A 10 32.05 25.38 -50.83
N GLY A 11 32.37 24.67 -51.92
CA GLY A 11 32.25 23.21 -51.99
C GLY A 11 33.24 22.47 -51.08
N LEU A 12 34.45 22.99 -50.91
CA LEU A 12 35.45 22.46 -49.98
C LEU A 12 35.00 22.64 -48.53
N ASN A 13 34.55 23.83 -48.16
CA ASN A 13 34.02 24.11 -46.82
C ASN A 13 32.79 23.25 -46.50
N ALA A 14 31.89 23.03 -47.47
CA ALA A 14 30.76 22.14 -47.30
C ALA A 14 31.22 20.69 -47.08
N SER A 15 32.16 20.18 -47.88
CA SER A 15 32.70 18.83 -47.72
C SER A 15 33.41 18.64 -46.37
N GLN A 16 34.15 19.65 -45.89
CA GLN A 16 34.77 19.64 -44.56
C GLN A 16 33.71 19.56 -43.45
N ALA A 17 32.62 20.31 -43.55
CA ALA A 17 31.53 20.26 -42.58
C ALA A 17 30.91 18.86 -42.52
N TYR A 18 30.61 18.27 -43.68
CA TYR A 18 30.12 16.89 -43.76
C TYR A 18 31.09 15.87 -43.15
N LEU A 19 32.40 15.98 -43.43
CA LEU A 19 33.43 15.10 -42.85
C LEU A 19 33.49 15.21 -41.32
N ASN A 20 33.45 16.44 -40.80
CA ASN A 20 33.51 16.69 -39.37
C ASN A 20 32.26 16.13 -38.67
N THR A 21 31.06 16.38 -39.21
CA THR A 21 29.81 15.89 -38.63
C THR A 21 29.71 14.37 -38.68
N THR A 22 30.06 13.72 -39.80
CA THR A 22 30.09 12.25 -39.88
C THR A 22 31.13 11.64 -38.94
N SER A 23 32.32 12.25 -38.80
CA SER A 23 33.30 11.81 -37.81
C SER A 23 32.79 11.95 -36.38
N HIS A 24 32.07 13.04 -36.09
CA HIS A 24 31.43 13.28 -34.78
C HIS A 24 30.34 12.24 -34.48
N ASN A 25 29.51 11.91 -35.48
CA ASN A 25 28.49 10.85 -35.37
C ASN A 25 29.13 9.50 -35.05
N ILE A 26 30.17 9.10 -35.80
CA ILE A 26 30.86 7.82 -35.59
C ILE A 26 31.49 7.77 -34.20
N ALA A 27 32.15 8.84 -33.76
CA ALA A 27 32.79 8.90 -32.45
C ALA A 27 31.78 8.81 -31.29
N ASN A 28 30.56 9.31 -31.48
CA ASN A 28 29.52 9.35 -30.45
C ASN A 28 28.41 8.30 -30.64
N ALA A 29 28.56 7.36 -31.58
CA ALA A 29 27.54 6.35 -31.86
C ALA A 29 27.19 5.48 -30.65
N ALA A 30 28.13 5.31 -29.71
CA ALA A 30 27.93 4.56 -28.46
C ALA A 30 27.61 5.46 -27.24
N THR A 31 27.53 6.78 -27.41
CA THR A 31 27.23 7.72 -26.34
C THR A 31 25.71 7.72 -26.07
N PRO A 32 25.24 7.41 -24.84
CA PRO A 32 23.82 7.44 -24.52
C PRO A 32 23.20 8.82 -24.75
N GLY A 33 22.01 8.86 -25.34
CA GLY A 33 21.27 10.10 -25.63
C GLY A 33 21.79 10.89 -26.84
N TYR A 34 22.84 10.41 -27.53
CA TYR A 34 23.34 11.07 -28.74
C TYR A 34 22.37 10.92 -29.92
N HIS A 35 22.07 12.03 -30.58
CA HIS A 35 21.25 12.05 -31.79
C HIS A 35 22.13 12.29 -33.02
N ARG A 36 21.95 11.46 -34.06
CA ARG A 36 22.65 11.61 -35.34
C ARG A 36 22.51 13.04 -35.85
N GLN A 37 23.61 13.64 -36.23
CA GLN A 37 23.65 15.01 -36.75
C GLN A 37 23.78 15.01 -38.28
N SER A 38 23.10 15.95 -38.94
CA SER A 38 23.14 16.13 -40.40
C SER A 38 23.40 17.58 -40.78
N VAL A 39 24.26 17.77 -41.78
CA VAL A 39 24.61 19.09 -42.29
C VAL A 39 23.56 19.54 -43.30
N THR A 40 23.01 20.73 -43.06
CA THR A 40 22.10 21.40 -44.00
C THR A 40 22.89 22.34 -44.89
N GLN A 41 22.72 22.16 -46.20
CA GLN A 41 23.44 22.87 -47.24
C GLN A 41 22.43 23.53 -48.19
N GLN A 42 22.65 24.79 -48.54
CA GLN A 42 21.83 25.53 -49.50
C GLN A 42 22.70 26.08 -50.64
N ALA A 43 22.11 26.22 -51.83
CA ALA A 43 22.73 26.99 -52.91
C ALA A 43 22.79 28.46 -52.50
N ARG A 44 23.90 29.13 -52.79
CA ARG A 44 24.01 30.58 -52.62
C ARG A 44 23.21 31.29 -53.72
N ASP A 45 22.79 32.53 -53.44
CA ASP A 45 22.03 33.32 -54.40
C ASP A 45 22.76 33.43 -55.74
N PRO A 46 22.07 33.14 -56.86
CA PRO A 46 22.70 33.16 -58.17
C PRO A 46 23.01 34.61 -58.60
N GLN A 47 24.10 34.78 -59.34
CA GLN A 47 24.44 36.05 -59.96
C GLN A 47 23.78 36.16 -61.33
N TYR A 48 23.09 37.27 -61.58
CA TYR A 48 22.54 37.60 -62.89
C TYR A 48 23.60 38.28 -63.75
N LEU A 49 23.97 37.65 -64.86
CA LEU A 49 24.96 38.19 -65.80
C LEU A 49 24.51 37.90 -67.24
N GLY A 50 24.39 38.95 -68.06
CA GLY A 50 24.15 38.81 -69.51
C GLY A 50 22.84 38.09 -69.90
N GLY A 51 21.76 38.22 -69.11
CA GLY A 51 20.47 37.57 -69.41
C GLY A 51 20.29 36.17 -68.81
N ALA A 52 21.28 35.65 -68.08
CA ALA A 52 21.23 34.32 -67.46
C ALA A 52 21.65 34.36 -65.98
N PHE A 53 21.14 33.41 -65.19
CA PHE A 53 21.51 33.21 -63.79
C PHE A 53 22.62 32.16 -63.67
N PHE A 54 23.71 32.50 -62.99
CA PHE A 54 24.81 31.59 -62.69
C PHE A 54 24.89 31.33 -61.19
N GLY A 55 25.00 30.06 -60.80
CA GLY A 55 25.18 29.68 -59.40
C GLY A 55 26.51 30.20 -58.84
N THR A 56 26.50 30.64 -57.58
CA THR A 56 27.69 31.17 -56.88
C THR A 56 28.28 30.17 -55.87
N GLY A 57 27.89 28.91 -55.99
CA GLY A 57 28.30 27.83 -55.09
C GLY A 57 27.27 27.58 -54.01
N THR A 58 27.75 27.23 -52.82
CA THR A 58 26.92 26.70 -51.74
C THR A 58 27.30 27.27 -50.39
N GLN A 59 26.44 27.15 -49.39
CA GLN A 59 26.74 27.52 -48.02
C GLN A 59 26.11 26.53 -47.06
N ILE A 60 26.76 26.32 -45.93
CA ILE A 60 26.21 25.55 -44.83
C ILE A 60 25.28 26.47 -44.03
N THR A 61 24.02 26.07 -43.91
CA THR A 61 23.01 26.79 -43.13
C THR A 61 23.04 26.38 -41.65
N GLY A 62 23.54 25.19 -41.35
CA GLY A 62 23.71 24.69 -39.98
C GLY A 62 23.81 23.17 -39.90
N VAL A 63 24.03 22.66 -38.69
CA VAL A 63 24.02 21.24 -38.37
C VAL A 63 22.79 20.97 -37.50
N LYS A 64 21.91 20.05 -37.93
CA LYS A 64 20.68 19.71 -37.21
C LYS A 64 20.77 18.29 -36.66
N ARG A 65 20.18 18.07 -35.48
CA ARG A 65 19.95 16.74 -34.92
C ARG A 65 18.80 16.06 -35.68
N ALA A 66 18.94 14.77 -35.97
CA ALA A 66 17.82 13.90 -36.34
C ALA A 66 17.03 13.61 -35.06
N TYR A 67 15.92 14.31 -34.88
CA TYR A 67 15.12 14.29 -33.66
C TYR A 67 13.63 14.22 -34.02
N SER A 68 12.91 13.32 -33.36
CA SER A 68 11.46 13.17 -33.48
C SER A 68 10.84 13.23 -32.08
N GLU A 69 10.22 14.37 -31.77
CA GLU A 69 9.60 14.63 -30.47
C GLU A 69 8.57 13.58 -30.09
N LEU A 70 7.80 13.09 -31.07
CA LEU A 70 6.81 12.04 -30.86
C LEU A 70 7.46 10.73 -30.40
N LEU A 71 8.52 10.29 -31.09
CA LEU A 71 9.21 9.03 -30.75
C LEU A 71 9.93 9.14 -29.41
N GLU A 72 10.53 10.29 -29.12
CA GLU A 72 11.17 10.53 -27.83
C GLU A 72 10.13 10.48 -26.69
N THR A 73 9.00 11.16 -26.87
CA THR A 73 7.89 11.14 -25.90
C THR A 73 7.34 9.72 -25.70
N GLN A 74 7.28 8.89 -26.75
CA GLN A 74 6.87 7.49 -26.63
C GLN A 74 7.86 6.66 -25.80
N VAL A 75 9.16 6.81 -26.04
CA VAL A 75 10.22 6.15 -25.25
C VAL A 75 10.14 6.58 -23.79
N LEU A 76 10.09 7.90 -23.54
CA LEU A 76 9.99 8.48 -22.20
C LEU A 76 8.78 7.94 -21.43
N ASN A 77 7.60 7.91 -22.04
CA ASN A 77 6.40 7.40 -21.37
C ASN A 77 6.47 5.90 -21.07
N ALA A 78 7.00 5.09 -21.99
CA ALA A 78 7.13 3.65 -21.80
C ALA A 78 8.16 3.32 -20.71
N ASP A 79 9.30 4.02 -20.69
CA ASP A 79 10.34 3.79 -19.68
C ASP A 79 9.90 4.28 -18.28
N ASN A 80 9.23 5.43 -18.19
CA ASN A 80 8.66 5.92 -16.93
C ASN A 80 7.67 4.93 -16.30
N ARG A 81 6.73 4.40 -17.10
CA ARG A 81 5.75 3.41 -16.61
C ARG A 81 6.41 2.07 -16.26
N ARG A 82 7.43 1.66 -17.02
CA ARG A 82 8.20 0.46 -16.70
C ARG A 82 8.94 0.62 -15.37
N ALA A 83 9.58 1.77 -15.15
CA ALA A 83 10.26 2.10 -13.90
C ALA A 83 9.30 2.12 -12.70
N GLU A 84 8.09 2.67 -12.87
CA GLU A 84 7.01 2.63 -11.88
C GLU A 84 6.65 1.19 -11.48
N TYR A 85 6.33 0.33 -12.46
CA TYR A 85 5.99 -1.05 -12.16
C TYR A 85 7.17 -1.85 -11.59
N ALA A 86 8.40 -1.61 -12.05
CA ALA A 86 9.59 -2.29 -11.54
C ALA A 86 9.84 -1.92 -10.06
N ALA A 87 9.74 -0.63 -9.71
CA ALA A 87 9.86 -0.17 -8.32
C ALA A 87 8.74 -0.77 -7.45
N TYR A 88 7.50 -0.80 -7.96
CA TYR A 88 6.39 -1.41 -7.24
C TYR A 88 6.62 -2.92 -7.02
N ASN A 89 6.99 -3.64 -8.09
CA ASN A 89 7.17 -5.09 -8.09
C ASN A 89 8.22 -5.54 -7.07
N ARG A 90 9.33 -4.78 -6.96
CA ARG A 90 10.45 -5.04 -6.04
C ARG A 90 9.97 -5.20 -4.60
N PHE A 91 9.01 -4.39 -4.16
CA PHE A 91 8.55 -4.39 -2.77
C PHE A 91 7.26 -5.21 -2.56
N ILE A 92 6.27 -5.13 -3.48
CA ILE A 92 5.05 -5.93 -3.31
C ILE A 92 5.33 -7.43 -3.34
N SER A 93 6.31 -7.88 -4.14
CA SER A 93 6.71 -9.29 -4.16
C SER A 93 7.31 -9.73 -2.83
N GLN A 94 7.97 -8.84 -2.08
CA GLN A 94 8.47 -9.15 -0.74
C GLN A 94 7.32 -9.30 0.24
N VAL A 95 6.34 -8.39 0.20
CA VAL A 95 5.11 -8.50 1.02
C VAL A 95 4.35 -9.79 0.70
N ASP A 96 4.19 -10.12 -0.58
CA ASP A 96 3.55 -11.36 -1.04
C ASP A 96 4.27 -12.60 -0.49
N ASN A 97 5.60 -12.66 -0.62
CA ASN A 97 6.39 -13.78 -0.11
C ASN A 97 6.28 -13.94 1.41
N VAL A 98 6.22 -12.83 2.16
CA VAL A 98 6.08 -12.87 3.64
C VAL A 98 4.69 -13.39 4.04
N LEU A 99 3.63 -13.03 3.30
CA LEU A 99 2.26 -13.39 3.63
C LEU A 99 1.83 -14.76 3.08
N ALA A 100 2.33 -15.16 1.91
CA ALA A 100 1.89 -16.36 1.19
C ALA A 100 2.66 -17.62 1.57
N ASP A 101 3.60 -17.55 2.51
CA ASP A 101 4.40 -18.69 2.94
C ASP A 101 3.53 -19.74 3.66
N SER A 102 3.54 -20.98 3.14
CA SER A 102 2.69 -22.07 3.66
C SER A 102 3.15 -22.61 5.01
N ASP A 103 4.41 -22.41 5.37
CA ASP A 103 5.04 -22.97 6.57
C ASP A 103 5.19 -21.90 7.65
N THR A 104 5.45 -20.66 7.24
CA THR A 104 5.72 -19.52 8.13
C THR A 104 4.63 -18.46 8.11
N GLY A 105 3.54 -18.67 7.38
CA GLY A 105 2.34 -17.84 7.40
C GLY A 105 1.51 -18.01 8.68
N LEU A 106 0.38 -17.30 8.75
CA LEU A 106 -0.46 -17.24 9.95
C LEU A 106 -1.36 -18.48 10.13
N THR A 107 -1.87 -19.05 9.04
CA THR A 107 -2.82 -20.19 9.07
C THR A 107 -2.29 -21.42 9.82
N PRO A 108 -1.03 -21.88 9.61
CA PRO A 108 -0.48 -22.98 10.40
C PRO A 108 -0.50 -22.71 11.91
N ALA A 109 -0.09 -21.51 12.34
CA ALA A 109 -0.07 -21.12 13.74
C ALA A 109 -1.48 -21.05 14.35
N LEU A 110 -2.47 -20.55 13.61
CA LEU A 110 -3.87 -20.58 14.04
C LEU A 110 -4.37 -22.02 14.22
N ASN A 111 -4.09 -22.89 13.25
CA ASN A 111 -4.52 -24.29 13.31
C ASN A 111 -3.86 -25.05 14.46
N GLU A 112 -2.58 -24.80 14.73
CA GLU A 112 -1.86 -25.37 15.88
C GLU A 112 -2.47 -24.92 17.21
N PHE A 113 -2.76 -23.62 17.35
CA PHE A 113 -3.39 -23.06 18.55
C PHE A 113 -4.76 -23.69 18.83
N PHE A 114 -5.65 -23.72 17.84
CA PHE A 114 -6.97 -24.35 18.01
C PHE A 114 -6.88 -25.88 18.18
N GLY A 115 -5.87 -26.54 17.61
CA GLY A 115 -5.58 -27.96 17.89
C GLY A 115 -5.15 -28.22 19.33
N ALA A 116 -4.33 -27.33 19.91
CA ALA A 116 -3.98 -27.39 21.33
C ALA A 116 -5.20 -27.14 22.23
N LEU A 117 -6.08 -26.21 21.84
CA LEU A 117 -7.33 -25.96 22.55
C LEU A 117 -8.27 -27.18 22.50
N GLN A 118 -8.37 -27.86 21.35
CA GLN A 118 -9.12 -29.11 21.23
C GLN A 118 -8.57 -30.20 22.18
N SER A 119 -7.27 -30.20 22.42
CA SER A 119 -6.64 -31.10 23.39
C SER A 119 -7.03 -30.77 24.83
N VAL A 120 -7.14 -29.48 25.18
CA VAL A 120 -7.69 -29.03 26.48
C VAL A 120 -9.17 -29.39 26.60
N SER A 121 -9.96 -29.16 25.55
CA SER A 121 -11.37 -29.52 25.54
C SER A 121 -11.58 -31.03 25.74
N SER A 122 -10.73 -31.86 25.13
CA SER A 122 -10.84 -33.32 25.27
C SER A 122 -10.39 -33.84 26.64
N ASN A 123 -9.51 -33.11 27.35
CA ASN A 123 -9.07 -33.45 28.70
C ASN A 123 -8.79 -32.18 29.53
N PRO A 124 -9.83 -31.53 30.08
CA PRO A 124 -9.69 -30.22 30.72
C PRO A 124 -8.99 -30.29 32.09
N THR A 125 -8.77 -31.45 32.68
CA THR A 125 -7.97 -31.59 33.92
C THR A 125 -6.46 -31.67 33.66
N ASN A 126 -6.03 -31.84 32.41
CA ASN A 126 -4.63 -32.08 32.07
C ASN A 126 -3.83 -30.76 32.01
N ILE A 127 -2.95 -30.56 32.99
CA ILE A 127 -2.06 -29.38 33.07
C ILE A 127 -1.11 -29.30 31.87
N ALA A 128 -0.59 -30.43 31.36
CA ALA A 128 0.30 -30.43 30.21
C ALA A 128 -0.42 -29.99 28.93
N ALA A 129 -1.69 -30.37 28.74
CA ALA A 129 -2.50 -29.91 27.61
C ALA A 129 -2.74 -28.39 27.68
N ARG A 130 -3.04 -27.87 28.88
CA ARG A 130 -3.20 -26.42 29.12
C ARG A 130 -1.90 -25.65 28.89
N GLN A 131 -0.76 -26.21 29.30
CA GLN A 131 0.55 -25.63 29.03
C GLN A 131 0.84 -25.62 27.52
N ALA A 132 0.51 -26.70 26.81
CA ALA A 132 0.66 -26.75 25.35
C ALA A 132 -0.21 -25.69 24.65
N LEU A 133 -1.44 -25.44 25.14
CA LEU A 133 -2.28 -24.35 24.65
C LEU A 133 -1.61 -22.98 24.85
N ILE A 134 -1.07 -22.68 26.04
CA ILE A 134 -0.35 -21.44 26.29
C ILE A 134 0.85 -21.31 25.35
N SER A 135 1.69 -22.34 25.21
CA SER A 135 2.86 -22.30 24.33
C SER A 135 2.51 -22.18 22.84
N SER A 136 1.39 -22.76 22.40
CA SER A 136 0.86 -22.53 21.06
C SER A 136 0.36 -21.09 20.87
N GLY A 137 -0.22 -20.49 21.92
CA GLY A 137 -0.61 -19.08 21.95
C GLY A 137 0.60 -18.15 21.87
N GLU A 138 1.68 -18.43 22.60
CA GLU A 138 2.96 -17.71 22.50
C GLU A 138 3.52 -17.77 21.07
N THR A 139 3.46 -18.95 20.44
CA THR A 139 3.90 -19.15 19.05
C THR A 139 3.05 -18.36 18.06
N LEU A 140 1.73 -18.33 18.26
CA LEU A 140 0.80 -17.56 17.45
C LEU A 140 1.03 -16.04 17.59
N VAL A 141 1.22 -15.56 18.81
CA VAL A 141 1.57 -14.16 19.10
C VAL A 141 2.89 -13.78 18.42
N ALA A 142 3.93 -14.60 18.58
CA ALA A 142 5.23 -14.36 17.94
C ALA A 142 5.12 -14.34 16.41
N ARG A 143 4.21 -15.15 15.84
CA ARG A 143 3.92 -15.15 14.40
C ARG A 143 3.32 -13.83 13.93
N PHE A 144 2.31 -13.31 14.62
CA PHE A 144 1.74 -11.99 14.31
C PHE A 144 2.80 -10.89 14.36
N GLN A 145 3.57 -10.83 15.45
CA GLN A 145 4.61 -9.83 15.65
C GLN A 145 5.71 -9.92 14.58
N THR A 146 6.12 -11.14 14.19
CA THR A 146 7.13 -11.34 13.14
C THR A 146 6.64 -10.89 11.77
N LEU A 147 5.39 -11.18 11.42
CA LEU A 147 4.80 -10.75 10.15
C LEU A 147 4.67 -9.22 10.10
N ASP A 148 4.19 -8.61 11.19
CA ASP A 148 4.08 -7.16 11.33
C ASP A 148 5.44 -6.46 11.23
N ALA A 149 6.45 -6.95 11.97
CA ALA A 149 7.81 -6.43 11.93
C ALA A 149 8.43 -6.52 10.53
N ARG A 150 8.25 -7.63 9.82
CA ARG A 150 8.72 -7.78 8.43
C ARG A 150 8.05 -6.79 7.50
N ILE A 151 6.74 -6.56 7.62
CA ILE A 151 6.07 -5.54 6.79
C ILE A 151 6.60 -4.14 7.13
N GLY A 152 6.84 -3.85 8.42
CA GLY A 152 7.48 -2.61 8.87
C GLY A 152 8.89 -2.40 8.31
N GLU A 153 9.73 -3.44 8.27
CA GLU A 153 11.07 -3.40 7.67
C GLU A 153 11.01 -3.10 6.16
N ILE A 154 10.07 -3.74 5.44
CA ILE A 154 9.86 -3.47 4.00
C ILE A 154 9.40 -2.01 3.81
N ALA A 155 8.51 -1.51 4.67
CA ALA A 155 8.06 -0.11 4.64
C ALA A 155 9.22 0.87 4.86
N GLN A 156 10.09 0.62 5.84
CA GLN A 156 11.29 1.43 6.05
C GLN A 156 12.25 1.38 4.85
N GLY A 157 12.35 0.23 4.17
CA GLY A 157 13.08 0.10 2.91
C GLY A 157 12.52 0.98 1.80
N VAL A 158 11.19 1.04 1.66
CA VAL A 158 10.51 1.95 0.72
C VAL A 158 10.83 3.41 1.03
N GLU A 159 10.75 3.83 2.29
CA GLU A 159 11.07 5.22 2.67
C GLU A 159 12.54 5.59 2.38
N THR A 160 13.45 4.64 2.60
CA THR A 160 14.89 4.82 2.29
C THR A 160 15.10 4.98 0.79
N ASP A 161 14.45 4.15 -0.02
CA ASP A 161 14.51 4.24 -1.48
C ASP A 161 13.88 5.53 -1.98
N MET A 162 12.75 5.96 -1.41
CA MET A 162 12.12 7.25 -1.75
C MET A 162 13.07 8.42 -1.51
N ALA A 163 13.72 8.46 -0.34
CA ALA A 163 14.70 9.49 -0.02
C ALA A 163 15.88 9.48 -1.02
N SER A 164 16.40 8.30 -1.35
CA SER A 164 17.48 8.16 -2.35
C SER A 164 17.04 8.61 -3.74
N THR A 165 15.84 8.22 -4.19
CA THR A 165 15.27 8.64 -5.47
C THR A 165 15.10 10.16 -5.52
N MET A 166 14.68 10.82 -4.43
CA MET A 166 14.60 12.28 -4.36
C MET A 166 15.97 12.96 -4.48
N VAL A 167 17.02 12.39 -3.88
CA VAL A 167 18.40 12.89 -4.07
C VAL A 167 18.80 12.85 -5.55
N SER A 168 18.51 11.75 -6.25
CA SER A 168 18.77 11.64 -7.69
C SER A 168 17.92 12.62 -8.51
N ILE A 169 16.64 12.80 -8.17
CA ILE A 169 15.75 13.80 -8.79
C ILE A 169 16.36 15.21 -8.68
N ASN A 170 16.81 15.60 -7.48
CA ASN A 170 17.40 16.91 -7.24
C ASN A 170 18.70 17.08 -8.04
N GLY A 171 19.52 16.04 -8.13
CA GLY A 171 20.73 16.03 -8.96
C GLY A 171 20.44 16.30 -10.44
N TYR A 172 19.47 15.59 -11.03
CA TYR A 172 19.10 15.80 -12.43
C TYR A 172 18.40 17.15 -12.66
N ALA A 173 17.56 17.61 -11.73
CA ALA A 173 16.94 18.93 -11.80
C ALA A 173 17.98 20.05 -11.81
N GLY A 174 19.01 19.96 -10.95
CA GLY A 174 20.15 20.87 -10.93
C GLY A 174 20.96 20.84 -12.24
N ALA A 175 21.25 19.65 -12.76
CA ALA A 175 21.95 19.51 -14.05
C ALA A 175 21.16 20.12 -15.22
N ILE A 176 19.83 19.94 -15.26
CA ILE A 176 18.98 20.55 -16.28
C ILE A 176 18.98 22.07 -16.17
N ALA A 177 18.90 22.63 -14.96
CA ALA A 177 18.97 24.08 -14.73
C ALA A 177 20.30 24.68 -15.22
N GLU A 178 21.42 23.99 -14.97
CA GLU A 178 22.74 24.40 -15.47
C GLU A 178 22.84 24.30 -17.00
N LEU A 179 22.34 23.21 -17.59
CA LEU A 179 22.30 23.04 -19.05
C LEU A 179 21.42 24.09 -19.72
N ASN A 180 20.28 24.45 -19.13
CA ASN A 180 19.44 25.54 -19.59
C ASN A 180 20.19 26.87 -19.61
N GLN A 181 20.99 27.17 -18.58
CA GLN A 181 21.82 28.38 -18.55
C GLN A 181 22.85 28.38 -19.68
N ARG A 182 23.56 27.27 -19.88
CA ARG A 182 24.57 27.14 -20.95
C ARG A 182 23.95 27.26 -22.34
N ILE A 183 22.77 26.66 -22.56
CA ILE A 183 22.02 26.73 -23.82
C ILE A 183 21.56 28.16 -24.09
N ALA A 184 20.97 28.84 -23.09
CA ALA A 184 20.50 30.22 -23.24
C ALA A 184 21.66 31.18 -23.60
N VAL A 185 22.82 31.04 -22.95
CA VAL A 185 24.03 31.83 -23.27
C VAL A 185 24.56 31.51 -24.67
N SER A 186 24.58 30.23 -25.07
CA SER A 186 25.02 29.81 -26.41
C SER A 186 24.11 30.36 -27.52
N GLN A 187 22.80 30.40 -27.29
CA GLN A 187 21.85 30.94 -28.27
C GLN A 187 21.94 32.47 -28.39
N ALA A 188 22.27 33.17 -27.29
CA ALA A 188 22.44 34.61 -27.29
C ALA A 188 23.75 35.09 -27.95
N THR A 189 24.80 34.24 -27.97
CA THR A 189 26.14 34.59 -28.47
C THR A 189 26.45 34.03 -29.87
N GLY A 190 25.75 32.98 -30.31
CA GLY A 190 25.87 32.40 -31.65
C GLY A 190 24.84 32.94 -32.65
N LEU A 191 25.01 32.65 -33.94
CA LEU A 191 24.05 32.87 -35.04
C LEU A 191 22.77 32.01 -34.90
N GLY A 192 22.20 31.89 -33.70
CA GLY A 192 20.94 31.19 -33.43
C GLY A 192 21.01 29.67 -33.30
N ASN A 193 22.19 29.06 -33.21
CA ASN A 193 22.33 27.60 -33.06
C ASN A 193 22.90 27.26 -31.68
N ALA A 194 22.10 26.63 -30.81
CA ALA A 194 22.61 25.97 -29.61
C ALA A 194 23.59 24.85 -29.99
N ALA A 195 24.60 24.59 -29.17
CA ALA A 195 25.44 23.41 -29.37
C ALA A 195 24.57 22.14 -29.24
N ASN A 196 24.43 21.38 -30.33
CA ASN A 196 23.59 20.18 -30.39
C ASN A 196 23.87 19.20 -29.25
N ASP A 197 25.14 19.06 -28.88
CA ASP A 197 25.58 18.18 -27.80
C ASP A 197 25.06 18.62 -26.42
N LEU A 198 24.85 19.93 -26.18
CA LEU A 198 24.21 20.42 -24.95
C LEU A 198 22.71 20.07 -24.92
N LEU A 199 22.06 20.09 -26.08
CA LEU A 199 20.67 19.67 -26.19
C LEU A 199 20.55 18.16 -25.93
N ASP A 200 21.46 17.34 -26.49
CA ASP A 200 21.53 15.89 -26.21
C ASP A 200 21.75 15.61 -24.71
N GLN A 201 22.68 16.32 -24.06
CA GLN A 201 22.92 16.18 -22.62
C GLN A 201 21.68 16.55 -21.79
N ARG A 202 20.96 17.60 -22.18
CA ARG A 202 19.73 18.04 -21.49
C ARG A 202 18.63 17.02 -21.68
N ASP A 203 18.42 16.53 -22.90
CA ASP A 203 17.38 15.57 -23.22
C ASP A 203 17.67 14.23 -22.51
N GLN A 204 18.94 13.81 -22.41
CA GLN A 204 19.36 12.66 -21.61
C GLN A 204 19.11 12.87 -20.10
N ALA A 205 19.43 14.05 -19.56
CA ALA A 205 19.14 14.35 -18.15
C ALA A 205 17.63 14.37 -17.87
N ILE A 206 16.81 14.86 -18.80
CA ILE A 206 15.35 14.78 -18.74
C ILE A 206 14.89 13.33 -18.81
N ALA A 207 15.49 12.50 -19.65
CA ALA A 207 15.16 11.08 -19.75
C ALA A 207 15.45 10.33 -18.45
N GLU A 208 16.61 10.56 -17.83
CA GLU A 208 16.94 9.97 -16.52
C GLU A 208 16.02 10.49 -15.42
N LEU A 209 15.73 11.79 -15.36
CA LEU A 209 14.77 12.35 -14.43
C LEU A 209 13.37 11.73 -14.62
N ASN A 210 12.96 11.53 -15.88
CA ASN A 210 11.68 10.94 -16.22
C ASN A 210 11.57 9.47 -15.81
N LYS A 211 12.67 8.73 -15.64
CA LYS A 211 12.61 7.38 -15.04
C LYS A 211 12.26 7.44 -13.55
N LEU A 212 12.69 8.49 -12.86
CA LEU A 212 12.51 8.63 -11.41
C LEU A 212 11.13 9.20 -11.05
N VAL A 213 10.64 10.17 -11.81
CA VAL A 213 9.32 10.79 -11.62
C VAL A 213 8.80 11.25 -12.97
N LYS A 214 7.49 11.16 -13.22
CA LYS A 214 6.93 11.65 -14.49
C LYS A 214 7.16 13.14 -14.64
N VAL A 215 7.78 13.54 -15.75
CA VAL A 215 8.04 14.95 -16.07
C VAL A 215 7.39 15.40 -17.36
N ASN A 216 6.96 16.66 -17.37
CA ASN A 216 6.53 17.37 -18.55
C ASN A 216 7.47 18.56 -18.77
N ALA A 217 8.12 18.61 -19.94
CA ALA A 217 9.00 19.70 -20.33
C ALA A 217 8.23 20.71 -21.20
N VAL A 218 8.37 22.01 -20.88
CA VAL A 218 7.73 23.11 -21.62
C VAL A 218 8.81 24.08 -22.09
N PRO A 219 8.94 24.34 -23.40
CA PRO A 219 9.93 25.27 -23.92
C PRO A 219 9.59 26.73 -23.64
N GLN A 220 10.63 27.53 -23.38
CA GLN A 220 10.55 28.98 -23.20
C GLN A 220 11.08 29.74 -24.42
N ARG A 221 10.80 31.05 -24.48
CA ARG A 221 11.21 31.91 -25.61
C ARG A 221 12.73 32.08 -25.75
N ASP A 222 13.48 31.85 -24.67
CA ASP A 222 14.93 31.95 -24.60
C ASP A 222 15.66 30.61 -24.85
N GLY A 223 14.92 29.57 -25.24
CA GLY A 223 15.46 28.23 -25.51
C GLY A 223 15.67 27.35 -24.27
N SER A 224 15.43 27.87 -23.07
CA SER A 224 15.40 27.08 -21.84
C SER A 224 14.13 26.23 -21.75
N LEU A 225 14.14 25.19 -20.90
CA LEU A 225 12.97 24.36 -20.62
C LEU A 225 12.52 24.53 -19.16
N SER A 226 11.22 24.70 -18.95
CA SER A 226 10.60 24.49 -17.64
C SER A 226 10.21 23.03 -17.49
N ILE A 227 10.56 22.42 -16.35
CA ILE A 227 10.24 21.03 -16.04
C ILE A 227 9.22 21.00 -14.91
N PHE A 228 8.11 20.34 -15.16
CA PHE A 228 7.03 20.11 -14.20
C PHE A 228 6.95 18.63 -13.88
N ILE A 229 6.75 18.28 -12.61
CA ILE A 229 6.53 16.91 -12.16
C ILE A 229 5.05 16.64 -11.90
N GLY A 230 4.65 15.40 -12.14
CA GLY A 230 3.33 14.90 -11.76
C GLY A 230 2.17 15.66 -12.42
N SER A 231 1.27 16.22 -11.61
CA SER A 231 0.08 16.96 -12.09
C SER A 231 0.33 18.45 -12.40
N GLY A 232 1.56 18.96 -12.24
CA GLY A 232 1.90 20.34 -12.62
C GLY A 232 2.83 21.09 -11.65
N GLN A 233 3.45 20.41 -10.70
CA GLN A 233 4.37 21.06 -9.76
C GLN A 233 5.67 21.44 -10.47
N ALA A 234 6.04 22.72 -10.49
CA ALA A 234 7.27 23.18 -11.13
C ALA A 234 8.51 22.73 -10.33
N LEU A 235 9.38 21.96 -10.97
CA LEU A 235 10.66 21.49 -10.41
C LEU A 235 11.84 22.29 -10.97
N VAL A 236 11.84 22.61 -12.27
CA VAL A 236 12.84 23.49 -12.90
C VAL A 236 12.13 24.63 -13.61
N LEU A 237 12.53 25.86 -13.34
CA LEU A 237 12.04 27.07 -14.01
C LEU A 237 13.23 27.81 -14.60
N GLY A 238 13.43 27.66 -15.92
CA GLY A 238 14.57 28.24 -16.62
C GLY A 238 15.88 27.70 -16.04
N THR A 239 16.62 28.56 -15.33
CA THR A 239 17.94 28.26 -14.75
C THR A 239 17.91 27.98 -13.24
N SER A 240 16.73 27.79 -12.64
CA SER A 240 16.59 27.50 -11.21
C SER A 240 15.85 26.18 -11.00
N ALA A 241 16.37 25.35 -10.09
CA ALA A 241 15.76 24.09 -9.67
C ALA A 241 15.26 24.19 -8.22
N LYS A 242 14.15 23.50 -7.95
CA LYS A 242 13.65 23.21 -6.60
C LYS A 242 14.10 21.82 -6.16
N GLU A 243 14.04 21.57 -4.86
CA GLU A 243 14.45 20.30 -4.28
C GLU A 243 13.28 19.56 -3.63
N LEU A 244 13.22 18.25 -3.80
CA LEU A 244 12.34 17.36 -3.06
C LEU A 244 13.07 16.78 -1.85
N SER A 245 12.36 16.61 -0.75
CA SER A 245 12.89 15.92 0.43
C SER A 245 11.78 15.19 1.19
N MET A 246 12.16 14.20 1.98
CA MET A 246 11.27 13.67 3.03
C MET A 246 11.20 14.69 4.17
N GLY A 247 10.00 14.95 4.68
CA GLY A 247 9.76 15.84 5.80
C GLY A 247 9.61 15.10 7.13
N ASP A 248 9.86 15.81 8.24
CA ASP A 248 9.62 15.29 9.60
C ASP A 248 8.13 15.32 9.97
N THR A 249 7.31 16.04 9.19
CA THR A 249 5.85 16.09 9.39
C THR A 249 5.21 14.82 8.84
N LEU A 250 4.36 14.19 9.65
CA LEU A 250 3.61 13.01 9.27
C LEU A 250 2.30 13.39 8.58
N ASP A 251 1.88 12.59 7.60
CA ASP A 251 0.57 12.67 6.95
C ASP A 251 -0.55 12.07 7.83
N GLU A 252 -1.78 12.08 7.32
CA GLU A 252 -2.94 11.47 7.96
C GLU A 252 -2.79 9.96 8.23
N ASN A 253 -1.85 9.29 7.57
CA ASN A 253 -1.51 7.89 7.79
C ASN A 253 -0.32 7.72 8.75
N GLY A 254 0.20 8.79 9.35
CA GLY A 254 1.32 8.72 10.29
C GLY A 254 2.67 8.50 9.61
N ARG A 255 2.79 8.91 8.34
CA ARG A 255 3.97 8.64 7.50
C ARG A 255 4.66 9.94 7.07
N PRO A 256 6.00 9.97 6.92
CA PRO A 256 6.71 11.17 6.49
C PRO A 256 6.19 11.73 5.15
N MET A 257 5.85 13.01 5.14
CA MET A 257 5.35 13.69 3.93
C MET A 257 6.49 14.01 2.96
N VAL A 258 6.19 14.00 1.65
CA VAL A 258 7.09 14.58 0.66
C VAL A 258 6.98 16.10 0.70
N LEU A 259 8.12 16.79 0.79
CA LEU A 259 8.20 18.25 0.78
C LEU A 259 8.88 18.72 -0.50
N ILE A 260 8.50 19.91 -0.96
CA ILE A 260 9.23 20.65 -1.99
C ILE A 260 9.78 21.96 -1.42
N SER A 261 11.06 22.19 -1.63
CA SER A 261 11.80 23.36 -1.17
C SER A 261 12.00 24.35 -2.32
N GLY A 262 11.56 25.60 -2.11
CA GLY A 262 11.86 26.69 -3.03
C GLY A 262 13.29 27.24 -2.87
N PRO A 263 13.76 28.10 -3.79
CA PRO A 263 15.09 28.72 -3.71
C PRO A 263 15.36 29.52 -2.43
N ASN A 264 14.29 29.96 -1.74
CA ASN A 264 14.36 30.70 -0.48
C ASN A 264 14.39 29.78 0.76
N GLY A 265 14.47 28.46 0.58
CA GLY A 265 14.44 27.46 1.65
C GLY A 265 13.05 27.18 2.24
N THR A 266 11.99 27.81 1.74
CA THR A 266 10.62 27.53 2.18
C THR A 266 10.21 26.13 1.74
N GLN A 267 9.85 25.29 2.72
CA GLN A 267 9.36 23.94 2.49
C GLN A 267 7.83 23.93 2.48
N THR A 268 7.24 23.27 1.49
CA THR A 268 5.79 23.08 1.38
C THR A 268 5.47 21.60 1.20
N PRO A 269 4.52 21.03 1.95
CA PRO A 269 4.08 19.66 1.73
C PRO A 269 3.50 19.48 0.33
N LEU A 270 3.85 18.37 -0.30
CA LEU A 270 3.35 17.96 -1.60
C LEU A 270 2.49 16.70 -1.40
N ALA A 271 1.21 16.79 -1.74
CA ALA A 271 0.31 15.64 -1.64
C ALA A 271 0.79 14.52 -2.58
N GLU A 272 0.82 13.28 -2.08
CA GLU A 272 1.32 12.11 -2.83
C GLU A 272 0.53 11.87 -4.11
N SER A 273 -0.75 12.20 -4.13
CA SER A 273 -1.61 12.10 -5.33
C SER A 273 -1.14 12.97 -6.51
N LEU A 274 -0.34 14.00 -6.23
CA LEU A 274 0.25 14.86 -7.25
C LEU A 274 1.53 14.27 -7.85
N ILE A 275 2.13 13.28 -7.20
CA ILE A 275 3.35 12.60 -7.64
C ILE A 275 2.96 11.29 -8.32
N THR A 276 3.18 11.20 -9.62
CA THR A 276 2.78 10.04 -10.42
C THR A 276 3.89 9.58 -11.34
N GLY A 277 3.91 8.28 -11.66
CA GLY A 277 4.86 7.68 -12.58
C GLY A 277 6.32 7.64 -12.09
N GLY A 278 7.13 6.86 -12.79
CA GLY A 278 8.54 6.64 -12.45
C GLY A 278 8.72 5.86 -11.15
N GLU A 279 9.98 5.67 -10.76
CA GLU A 279 10.33 4.94 -9.53
C GLU A 279 9.65 5.52 -8.28
N LEU A 280 9.66 6.85 -8.09
CA LEU A 280 9.03 7.49 -6.94
C LEU A 280 7.51 7.25 -6.88
N GLY A 281 6.83 7.31 -8.03
CA GLY A 281 5.40 6.99 -8.12
C GLY A 281 5.12 5.52 -7.76
N GLY A 282 5.99 4.61 -8.20
CA GLY A 282 5.89 3.19 -7.87
C GLY A 282 6.07 2.90 -6.38
N LEU A 283 7.05 3.55 -5.74
CA LEU A 283 7.30 3.46 -4.30
C LEU A 283 6.12 3.97 -3.48
N LEU A 284 5.58 5.15 -3.83
CA LEU A 284 4.38 5.71 -3.21
C LEU A 284 3.15 4.80 -3.39
N ALA A 285 3.01 4.18 -4.57
CA ALA A 285 1.93 3.25 -4.83
C ALA A 285 2.05 1.96 -4.01
N VAL A 286 3.25 1.45 -3.73
CA VAL A 286 3.44 0.30 -2.82
C VAL A 286 2.99 0.63 -1.41
N ARG A 287 3.37 1.81 -0.93
CA ARG A 287 2.99 2.32 0.40
C ARG A 287 1.47 2.30 0.56
N ARG A 288 0.75 2.89 -0.40
CA ARG A 288 -0.72 3.02 -0.41
C ARG A 288 -1.45 1.70 -0.68
N ASP A 289 -1.07 0.98 -1.74
CA ASP A 289 -1.89 -0.12 -2.27
C ASP A 289 -1.42 -1.51 -1.79
N GLY A 290 -0.19 -1.60 -1.28
CA GLY A 290 0.43 -2.86 -0.87
C GLY A 290 0.57 -3.00 0.63
N MET A 291 1.25 -2.05 1.27
CA MET A 291 1.66 -2.15 2.67
C MET A 291 0.55 -1.83 3.65
N GLU A 292 -0.13 -0.70 3.45
CA GLU A 292 -1.21 -0.25 4.34
C GLU A 292 -2.34 -1.28 4.45
N PRO A 293 -2.89 -1.82 3.34
CA PRO A 293 -3.92 -2.86 3.44
C PRO A 293 -3.40 -4.12 4.15
N ALA A 294 -2.12 -4.46 3.99
CA ALA A 294 -1.52 -5.62 4.63
C ALA A 294 -1.41 -5.46 6.14
N GLN A 295 -0.86 -4.34 6.62
CA GLN A 295 -0.75 -4.04 8.06
C GLN A 295 -2.15 -3.95 8.70
N ARG A 296 -3.06 -3.18 8.09
CA ARG A 296 -4.44 -3.04 8.56
C ARG A 296 -5.15 -4.38 8.68
N SER A 297 -5.06 -5.23 7.66
CA SER A 297 -5.72 -6.54 7.65
C SER A 297 -5.11 -7.50 8.68
N LEU A 298 -3.79 -7.52 8.81
CA LEU A 298 -3.11 -8.38 9.79
C LEU A 298 -3.45 -7.94 11.23
N GLY A 299 -3.42 -6.63 11.48
CA GLY A 299 -3.82 -6.04 12.74
C GLY A 299 -5.30 -6.30 13.07
N LEU A 300 -6.19 -6.17 12.09
CA LEU A 300 -7.60 -6.50 12.24
C LEU A 300 -7.82 -7.95 12.69
N ILE A 301 -7.13 -8.91 12.06
CA ILE A 301 -7.22 -10.34 12.43
C ILE A 301 -6.72 -10.56 13.86
N ALA A 302 -5.60 -9.95 14.25
CA ALA A 302 -5.04 -10.06 15.59
C ALA A 302 -5.98 -9.49 16.66
N ALA A 303 -6.54 -8.30 16.40
CA ALA A 303 -7.51 -7.63 17.26
C ALA A 303 -8.79 -8.48 17.43
N THR A 304 -9.39 -8.94 16.32
CA THR A 304 -10.60 -9.77 16.37
C THR A 304 -10.36 -11.08 17.12
N LEU A 305 -9.24 -11.77 16.87
CA LEU A 305 -8.89 -12.99 17.61
C LEU A 305 -8.76 -12.72 19.11
N ALA A 306 -7.95 -11.73 19.49
CA ALA A 306 -7.68 -11.43 20.90
C ALA A 306 -8.98 -11.06 21.64
N THR A 307 -9.77 -10.15 21.07
CA THR A 307 -11.03 -9.72 21.68
C THR A 307 -12.04 -10.87 21.77
N ALA A 308 -12.34 -11.57 20.66
CA ALA A 308 -13.33 -12.65 20.69
C ALA A 308 -12.93 -13.78 21.65
N PHE A 309 -11.65 -14.15 21.65
CA PHE A 309 -11.16 -15.20 22.54
C PHE A 309 -11.22 -14.77 24.01
N ASN A 310 -10.82 -13.53 24.32
CA ASN A 310 -10.85 -13.02 25.69
C ASN A 310 -12.28 -12.95 26.24
N GLU A 311 -13.23 -12.46 25.46
CA GLU A 311 -14.62 -12.36 25.89
C GLU A 311 -15.20 -13.75 26.18
N GLN A 312 -15.02 -14.72 25.26
CA GLN A 312 -15.47 -16.08 25.53
C GLN A 312 -14.71 -16.74 26.69
N HIS A 313 -13.43 -16.42 26.89
CA HIS A 313 -12.64 -16.98 27.97
C HIS A 313 -13.12 -16.47 29.34
N LYS A 314 -13.53 -15.20 29.47
CA LYS A 314 -14.11 -14.62 30.69
C LYS A 314 -15.42 -15.25 31.12
N LEU A 315 -16.20 -15.79 30.17
CA LEU A 315 -17.47 -16.48 30.44
C LEU A 315 -17.28 -17.89 31.03
N GLY A 316 -16.05 -18.41 31.07
CA GLY A 316 -15.73 -19.70 31.69
C GLY A 316 -15.17 -19.59 33.10
N ILE A 317 -14.89 -20.74 33.71
CA ILE A 317 -14.14 -20.85 34.97
C ILE A 317 -12.87 -21.69 34.81
N ASP A 318 -11.84 -21.32 35.57
CA ASP A 318 -10.53 -21.95 35.61
C ASP A 318 -10.48 -23.19 36.55
N LEU A 319 -9.32 -23.83 36.71
CA LEU A 319 -9.19 -25.00 37.60
C LEU A 319 -9.40 -24.67 39.08
N GLY A 320 -9.26 -23.41 39.47
CA GLY A 320 -9.56 -22.92 40.82
C GLY A 320 -11.04 -22.58 41.02
N GLY A 321 -11.87 -22.63 39.97
CA GLY A 321 -13.27 -22.22 40.00
C GLY A 321 -13.46 -20.70 39.95
N ALA A 322 -12.43 -19.94 39.58
CA ALA A 322 -12.54 -18.51 39.34
C ALA A 322 -12.92 -18.23 37.88
N LEU A 323 -13.65 -17.16 37.62
CA LEU A 323 -13.98 -16.67 36.29
C LEU A 323 -12.71 -16.43 35.46
N GLY A 324 -12.83 -16.63 34.16
CA GLY A 324 -11.72 -16.41 33.24
C GLY A 324 -11.20 -14.98 33.25
N ARG A 325 -9.98 -14.84 32.75
CA ARG A 325 -9.28 -13.57 32.53
C ARG A 325 -9.00 -13.38 31.05
N ASP A 326 -8.41 -12.25 30.67
CA ASP A 326 -7.86 -12.11 29.32
C ASP A 326 -6.81 -13.21 29.07
N PHE A 327 -6.93 -13.90 27.95
CA PHE A 327 -5.97 -14.90 27.49
C PHE A 327 -4.85 -14.22 26.69
N PHE A 328 -5.22 -13.29 25.82
CA PHE A 328 -4.32 -12.42 25.07
C PHE A 328 -4.35 -11.00 25.63
N SER A 329 -3.23 -10.29 25.56
CA SER A 329 -3.21 -8.83 25.73
C SER A 329 -3.24 -8.14 24.38
N LEU A 330 -3.87 -6.98 24.30
CA LEU A 330 -3.89 -6.13 23.10
C LEU A 330 -3.45 -4.72 23.47
N GLY A 331 -2.64 -4.08 22.62
CA GLY A 331 -2.35 -2.66 22.75
C GLY A 331 -3.63 -1.82 22.55
N GLU A 332 -3.68 -0.64 23.17
CA GLU A 332 -4.77 0.30 22.90
C GLU A 332 -4.70 0.83 21.46
N ALA A 333 -5.85 1.21 20.90
CA ALA A 333 -5.91 1.88 19.61
C ALA A 333 -5.06 3.16 19.64
N ARG A 334 -4.23 3.35 18.63
CA ARG A 334 -3.34 4.51 18.58
C ARG A 334 -4.11 5.74 18.10
N VAL A 335 -4.00 6.83 18.85
CA VAL A 335 -4.58 8.14 18.49
C VAL A 335 -3.45 9.16 18.38
N GLU A 336 -3.43 9.92 17.29
CA GLU A 336 -2.41 10.93 17.00
C GLU A 336 -3.05 12.32 16.81
N PRO A 337 -2.55 13.36 17.51
CA PRO A 337 -1.51 13.29 18.54
C PRO A 337 -2.02 12.64 19.85
N PRO A 338 -1.14 11.97 20.63
CA PRO A 338 -1.53 11.22 21.83
C PRO A 338 -2.05 12.13 22.96
N GLU A 339 -1.62 13.39 23.01
CA GLU A 339 -2.09 14.39 23.98
C GLU A 339 -3.51 14.90 23.73
N SER A 340 -4.18 14.44 22.67
CA SER A 340 -5.55 14.86 22.33
C SER A 340 -6.59 14.51 23.40
N GLY A 341 -6.33 13.51 24.25
CA GLY A 341 -7.25 13.02 25.28
C GLY A 341 -8.37 12.10 24.77
N VAL A 342 -8.45 11.89 23.45
CA VAL A 342 -9.36 10.91 22.82
C VAL A 342 -8.77 9.52 22.99
N SER A 343 -9.60 8.56 23.41
CA SER A 343 -9.23 7.14 23.42
C SER A 343 -10.29 6.30 22.72
N VAL A 344 -9.85 5.20 22.12
CA VAL A 344 -10.69 4.32 21.31
C VAL A 344 -10.48 2.88 21.76
N ARG A 345 -11.57 2.14 21.94
CA ARG A 345 -11.56 0.70 22.24
C ARG A 345 -12.39 -0.04 21.22
N LEU A 346 -12.09 -1.32 21.04
CA LEU A 346 -12.88 -2.21 20.21
C LEU A 346 -14.16 -2.59 20.97
N ASP A 347 -15.28 -2.57 20.28
CA ASP A 347 -16.54 -3.07 20.81
C ASP A 347 -16.62 -4.60 20.57
N PRO A 348 -16.60 -5.42 21.64
CA PRO A 348 -16.62 -6.88 21.51
C PRO A 348 -17.92 -7.42 20.88
N GLU A 349 -19.03 -6.71 21.00
CA GLU A 349 -20.32 -7.14 20.42
C GLU A 349 -20.42 -6.83 18.92
N ARG A 350 -19.54 -5.94 18.42
CA ARG A 350 -19.57 -5.41 17.05
C ARG A 350 -18.29 -5.69 16.28
N LEU A 351 -17.57 -6.75 16.62
CA LEU A 351 -16.33 -7.16 15.93
C LEU A 351 -16.48 -7.31 14.41
N ALA A 352 -17.65 -7.76 13.94
CA ALA A 352 -17.95 -7.91 12.53
C ALA A 352 -18.04 -6.57 11.77
N ALA A 353 -18.27 -5.47 12.49
CA ALA A 353 -18.33 -4.11 11.94
C ALA A 353 -16.94 -3.52 11.69
N LEU A 354 -15.90 -4.06 12.34
CA LEU A 354 -14.54 -3.62 12.16
C LEU A 354 -14.09 -3.85 10.71
N THR A 355 -13.66 -2.79 10.04
CA THR A 355 -13.18 -2.83 8.66
C THR A 355 -11.66 -2.89 8.55
N GLY A 356 -10.96 -2.59 9.64
CA GLY A 356 -9.52 -2.35 9.64
C GLY A 356 -9.13 -0.98 9.07
N ALA A 357 -10.09 -0.10 8.78
CA ALA A 357 -9.82 1.25 8.33
C ALA A 357 -9.20 2.10 9.45
N ASP A 358 -8.49 3.14 9.02
CA ASP A 358 -8.02 4.21 9.87
C ASP A 358 -8.83 5.47 9.59
N TYR A 359 -8.98 6.32 10.60
CA TYR A 359 -9.96 7.40 10.56
C TYR A 359 -9.37 8.76 10.94
N GLU A 360 -9.83 9.82 10.28
CA GLU A 360 -9.72 11.19 10.79
C GLU A 360 -10.97 11.50 11.60
N LEU A 361 -10.80 11.89 12.86
CA LEU A 361 -11.87 12.40 13.71
C LEU A 361 -11.73 13.91 13.85
N ARG A 362 -12.74 14.66 13.42
CA ARG A 362 -12.76 16.13 13.43
C ARG A 362 -13.89 16.68 14.29
N ASN A 363 -13.62 17.73 15.06
CA ASN A 363 -14.65 18.46 15.80
C ASN A 363 -15.09 19.72 15.01
N ASP A 364 -16.24 19.66 14.35
CA ASP A 364 -16.84 20.76 13.58
C ASP A 364 -17.83 21.58 14.42
N GLY A 365 -17.33 22.30 15.42
CA GLY A 365 -18.16 23.19 16.22
C GLY A 365 -19.07 22.47 17.21
N GLY A 366 -18.60 21.36 17.77
CA GLY A 366 -19.32 20.50 18.72
C GLY A 366 -19.92 19.24 18.09
N VAL A 367 -19.86 19.11 16.76
CA VAL A 367 -20.24 17.89 16.03
C VAL A 367 -18.98 17.12 15.68
N TYR A 368 -18.89 15.86 16.13
CA TYR A 368 -17.77 14.98 15.84
C TYR A 368 -18.03 14.22 14.55
N ASN A 369 -17.18 14.41 13.56
CA ASN A 369 -17.25 13.74 12.26
C ASN A 369 -16.08 12.78 12.13
N LEU A 370 -16.38 11.51 11.84
CA LEU A 370 -15.39 10.48 11.57
C LEU A 370 -15.32 10.26 10.06
N ILE A 371 -14.12 10.25 9.50
CA ILE A 371 -13.86 10.15 8.06
C ILE A 371 -12.89 8.99 7.86
N ASP A 372 -13.21 8.04 6.99
CA ASP A 372 -12.26 6.99 6.60
C ASP A 372 -11.14 7.61 5.75
N ILE A 373 -9.89 7.44 6.19
CA ILE A 373 -8.73 8.08 5.56
C ILE A 373 -8.49 7.59 4.13
N ALA A 374 -8.78 6.32 3.85
CA ALA A 374 -8.54 5.73 2.53
C ALA A 374 -9.60 6.15 1.50
N THR A 375 -10.86 6.27 1.92
CA THR A 375 -11.96 6.61 1.01
C THR A 375 -12.27 8.10 0.99
N GLY A 376 -11.95 8.83 2.06
CA GLY A 376 -12.35 10.22 2.28
C GLY A 376 -13.83 10.40 2.61
N GLU A 377 -14.58 9.31 2.79
CA GLU A 377 -16.01 9.34 3.04
C GLU A 377 -16.32 9.38 4.55
N PRO A 378 -17.40 10.09 4.96
CA PRO A 378 -17.83 10.10 6.36
C PRO A 378 -18.36 8.73 6.77
N VAL A 379 -18.05 8.33 8.01
CA VAL A 379 -18.50 7.07 8.61
C VAL A 379 -19.20 7.36 9.93
N ALA A 380 -20.35 6.71 10.18
CA ALA A 380 -21.04 6.86 11.45
C ALA A 380 -20.27 6.11 12.56
N MET A 381 -20.00 6.78 13.68
CA MET A 381 -19.14 6.23 14.74
C MET A 381 -19.70 4.93 15.34
N ASP A 382 -21.02 4.82 15.45
CA ASP A 382 -21.76 3.65 15.95
C ASP A 382 -21.78 2.46 14.96
N GLU A 383 -21.44 2.69 13.69
CA GLU A 383 -21.33 1.64 12.67
C GLU A 383 -19.92 1.02 12.60
N THR A 384 -18.93 1.58 13.30
CA THR A 384 -17.53 1.13 13.17
C THR A 384 -17.15 -0.09 14.01
N GLY A 385 -17.93 -0.42 15.05
CA GLY A 385 -17.52 -1.37 16.08
C GLY A 385 -16.44 -0.82 17.02
N LEU A 386 -16.37 0.51 17.15
CA LEU A 386 -15.42 1.21 18.02
C LEU A 386 -16.18 2.02 19.08
N ALA A 387 -15.69 1.94 20.32
CA ALA A 387 -16.14 2.78 21.42
C ALA A 387 -15.18 3.95 21.62
N PHE A 388 -15.67 5.17 21.41
CA PHE A 388 -14.91 6.40 21.58
C PHE A 388 -15.16 7.01 22.96
N SER A 389 -14.11 7.49 23.61
CA SER A 389 -14.22 8.27 24.85
C SER A 389 -13.29 9.47 24.83
N GLY A 390 -13.54 10.44 25.71
CA GLY A 390 -12.73 11.66 25.79
C GLY A 390 -13.00 12.68 24.69
N LEU A 391 -14.02 12.50 23.84
CA LEU A 391 -14.32 13.42 22.71
C LEU A 391 -14.35 14.91 23.07
N GLY A 392 -14.84 15.24 24.27
CA GLY A 392 -14.91 16.62 24.78
C GLY A 392 -13.57 17.33 24.99
N SER A 393 -12.42 16.62 24.96
CA SER A 393 -11.10 17.24 25.01
C SER A 393 -10.66 17.84 23.67
N LEU A 394 -11.28 17.42 22.55
CA LEU A 394 -10.96 17.91 21.22
C LEU A 394 -11.61 19.29 21.00
N LEU A 395 -10.80 20.34 20.79
CA LEU A 395 -11.33 21.69 20.57
C LEU A 395 -11.99 21.84 19.19
N PRO A 396 -12.94 22.78 19.01
CA PRO A 396 -13.52 23.07 17.71
C PRO A 396 -12.45 23.39 16.65
N GLY A 397 -12.54 22.74 15.49
CA GLY A 397 -11.59 22.83 14.39
C GLY A 397 -10.37 21.93 14.51
N GLN A 398 -10.18 21.23 15.64
CA GLN A 398 -9.12 20.23 15.78
C GLN A 398 -9.51 18.90 15.13
N ARG A 399 -8.48 18.17 14.71
CA ARG A 399 -8.57 16.82 14.16
C ARG A 399 -7.54 15.91 14.83
N VAL A 400 -7.88 14.64 14.93
CA VAL A 400 -6.99 13.55 15.36
C VAL A 400 -7.09 12.39 14.39
N PHE A 401 -6.02 11.61 14.28
CA PHE A 401 -5.99 10.39 13.48
C PHE A 401 -6.08 9.18 14.40
N VAL A 402 -6.96 8.25 14.07
CA VAL A 402 -7.26 7.06 14.85
C VAL A 402 -6.85 5.84 14.03
N TYR A 403 -6.00 5.00 14.61
CA TYR A 403 -5.54 3.73 14.04
C TYR A 403 -6.01 2.57 14.92
N PRO A 404 -7.24 2.07 14.74
CA PRO A 404 -7.89 1.18 15.70
C PRO A 404 -7.22 -0.18 15.79
N THR A 405 -6.84 -0.74 14.64
CA THR A 405 -6.33 -2.11 14.55
C THR A 405 -4.98 -2.22 13.84
N ARG A 406 -4.52 -1.19 13.12
CA ARG A 406 -3.29 -1.24 12.31
C ARG A 406 -2.08 -1.82 13.06
N TYR A 407 -1.90 -1.45 14.33
CA TYR A 407 -0.75 -1.86 15.15
C TYR A 407 -1.04 -3.06 16.07
N ALA A 408 -2.23 -3.66 15.98
CA ALA A 408 -2.65 -4.75 16.86
C ALA A 408 -1.78 -6.01 16.68
N ALA A 409 -1.33 -6.30 15.46
CA ALA A 409 -0.48 -7.47 15.20
C ALA A 409 0.91 -7.38 15.83
N GLY A 410 1.49 -6.18 15.90
CA GLY A 410 2.77 -5.94 16.58
C GLY A 410 2.66 -5.84 18.10
N THR A 411 1.46 -5.55 18.63
CA THR A 411 1.23 -5.32 20.08
C THR A 411 0.46 -6.41 20.79
N ILE A 412 -0.08 -7.39 20.07
CA ILE A 412 -0.70 -8.58 20.66
C ILE A 412 0.32 -9.31 21.53
N GLY A 413 -0.13 -9.84 22.67
CA GLY A 413 0.71 -10.54 23.64
C GLY A 413 -0.04 -11.66 24.35
N MET A 414 0.67 -12.47 25.14
CA MET A 414 0.06 -13.44 26.05
C MET A 414 -0.22 -12.77 27.39
N ALA A 415 -1.48 -12.78 27.84
CA ALA A 415 -1.87 -12.30 29.16
C ALA A 415 -1.82 -13.43 30.22
N LEU A 416 -1.96 -14.68 29.80
CA LEU A 416 -1.89 -15.85 30.66
C LEU A 416 -0.54 -16.56 30.57
N SER A 417 0.03 -16.85 31.74
CA SER A 417 1.27 -17.63 31.90
C SER A 417 1.10 -18.91 32.74
N ASP A 418 0.04 -19.00 33.56
CA ASP A 418 -0.24 -20.17 34.39
C ASP A 418 -1.30 -21.06 33.73
N PRO A 419 -0.99 -22.34 33.40
CA PRO A 419 -1.94 -23.25 32.77
C PRO A 419 -3.21 -23.51 33.58
N ARG A 420 -3.17 -23.31 34.90
CA ARG A 420 -4.35 -23.51 35.77
C ARG A 420 -5.44 -22.47 35.54
N LEU A 421 -5.07 -21.30 35.04
CA LEU A 421 -5.96 -20.16 34.81
C LEU A 421 -6.73 -20.23 33.49
N VAL A 422 -6.51 -21.27 32.67
CA VAL A 422 -7.29 -21.48 31.44
C VAL A 422 -8.74 -21.81 31.81
N ALA A 423 -9.69 -21.00 31.39
CA ALA A 423 -11.10 -21.10 31.74
C ALA A 423 -11.84 -22.06 30.80
N ALA A 424 -11.71 -23.36 31.07
CA ALA A 424 -12.23 -24.42 30.19
C ALA A 424 -13.67 -24.85 30.52
N ALA A 425 -14.10 -24.67 31.76
CA ALA A 425 -15.40 -25.13 32.26
C ALA A 425 -16.44 -24.01 32.21
N ALA A 426 -17.73 -24.36 32.15
CA ALA A 426 -18.79 -23.37 32.30
C ALA A 426 -19.07 -23.08 33.79
N PRO A 427 -19.51 -21.86 34.16
CA PRO A 427 -19.70 -21.49 35.56
C PRO A 427 -20.81 -22.26 36.30
N ALA A 428 -21.83 -22.72 35.58
CA ALA A 428 -22.97 -23.45 36.15
C ALA A 428 -23.27 -24.75 35.40
N LEU A 429 -23.91 -25.69 36.08
CA LEU A 429 -24.42 -26.93 35.50
C LEU A 429 -25.95 -26.96 35.61
N ALA A 430 -26.61 -27.34 34.52
CA ALA A 430 -28.03 -27.62 34.50
C ALA A 430 -28.26 -29.12 34.41
N SER A 431 -29.17 -29.66 35.21
CA SER A 431 -29.46 -31.09 35.25
C SER A 431 -30.95 -31.37 35.48
N VAL A 432 -31.39 -32.51 34.95
CA VAL A 432 -32.74 -33.04 35.11
C VAL A 432 -32.65 -34.22 36.08
N PRO A 433 -33.30 -34.15 37.26
CA PRO A 433 -33.26 -35.24 38.22
C PRO A 433 -33.91 -36.52 37.68
N ALA A 434 -33.37 -37.69 38.05
CA ALA A 434 -33.92 -38.99 37.68
C ALA A 434 -35.33 -39.27 38.26
N SER A 435 -35.80 -38.41 39.19
CA SER A 435 -37.17 -38.45 39.72
C SER A 435 -38.19 -37.88 38.74
N ASN A 436 -37.77 -37.15 37.71
CA ASN A 436 -38.66 -36.67 36.67
C ASN A 436 -39.25 -37.85 35.89
N THR A 437 -40.50 -37.72 35.49
CA THR A 437 -41.26 -38.80 34.83
C THR A 437 -41.55 -38.52 33.36
N GLY A 438 -41.41 -37.28 32.92
CA GLY A 438 -41.46 -36.90 31.51
C GLY A 438 -40.13 -37.10 30.79
N SER A 439 -40.08 -36.60 29.55
CA SER A 439 -38.91 -36.68 28.66
C SER A 439 -38.11 -35.37 28.61
N LEU A 440 -38.25 -34.53 29.63
CA LEU A 440 -37.56 -33.24 29.72
C LEU A 440 -36.04 -33.43 29.70
N GLU A 441 -35.34 -32.68 28.85
CA GLU A 441 -33.90 -32.75 28.69
C GLU A 441 -33.30 -31.34 28.61
N VAL A 442 -32.14 -31.15 29.24
CA VAL A 442 -31.31 -29.95 29.06
C VAL A 442 -30.34 -30.23 27.91
N GLN A 443 -30.48 -29.51 26.81
CA GLN A 443 -29.58 -29.62 25.66
C GLN A 443 -28.32 -28.78 25.82
N ALA A 444 -28.45 -27.57 26.38
CA ALA A 444 -27.32 -26.66 26.57
C ALA A 444 -27.60 -25.65 27.69
N LEU A 445 -26.52 -25.18 28.32
CA LEU A 445 -26.49 -24.02 29.21
C LEU A 445 -25.25 -23.21 28.83
N THR A 446 -25.45 -22.02 28.30
CA THR A 446 -24.38 -21.17 27.75
C THR A 446 -24.45 -19.80 28.38
N PHE A 447 -23.38 -19.34 29.02
CA PHE A 447 -23.32 -17.98 29.55
C PHE A 447 -23.17 -16.99 28.41
N THR A 448 -23.92 -15.90 28.50
CA THR A 448 -23.83 -14.75 27.58
C THR A 448 -23.20 -13.55 28.28
N ASP A 449 -23.38 -13.44 29.60
CA ASP A 449 -22.77 -12.40 30.43
C ASP A 449 -22.53 -12.92 31.86
N VAL A 450 -21.41 -12.51 32.46
CA VAL A 450 -21.10 -12.74 33.88
C VAL A 450 -21.37 -11.50 34.73
N GLY A 451 -21.90 -10.44 34.14
CA GLY A 451 -22.31 -9.20 34.79
C GLY A 451 -21.13 -8.40 35.34
N ASP A 452 -21.37 -7.66 36.42
CA ASP A 452 -20.38 -6.83 37.11
C ASP A 452 -19.30 -7.66 37.87
N ASN A 453 -19.29 -8.99 37.71
CA ASN A 453 -18.34 -9.87 38.39
C ASN A 453 -16.93 -9.73 37.79
N PRO A 454 -15.92 -9.34 38.59
CA PRO A 454 -14.58 -9.12 38.06
C PRO A 454 -13.94 -10.40 37.51
N ALA A 455 -13.16 -10.27 36.44
CA ALA A 455 -12.33 -11.35 35.91
C ALA A 455 -11.44 -11.98 37.00
N GLY A 456 -11.39 -13.30 37.08
CA GLY A 456 -10.62 -14.01 38.12
C GLY A 456 -11.25 -14.05 39.51
N SER A 457 -12.49 -13.58 39.68
CA SER A 457 -13.28 -13.75 40.91
C SER A 457 -14.11 -15.04 40.85
N THR A 458 -14.59 -15.53 41.99
CA THR A 458 -15.50 -16.68 42.03
C THR A 458 -16.93 -16.21 41.82
N LEU A 459 -17.56 -16.63 40.72
CA LEU A 459 -19.00 -16.45 40.52
C LEU A 459 -19.76 -17.38 41.48
N THR A 460 -20.72 -16.83 42.22
CA THR A 460 -21.58 -17.59 43.13
C THR A 460 -23.02 -17.46 42.67
N LEU A 461 -23.67 -18.58 42.36
CA LEU A 461 -25.07 -18.62 41.92
C LEU A 461 -25.92 -19.36 42.95
N PRO A 462 -27.15 -18.89 43.21
CA PRO A 462 -28.10 -19.65 44.00
C PRO A 462 -28.54 -20.91 43.24
N ASP A 463 -28.95 -21.95 43.98
CA ASP A 463 -29.61 -23.11 43.38
C ASP A 463 -30.95 -22.68 42.76
N LEU A 464 -31.05 -22.68 41.43
CA LEU A 464 -32.28 -22.38 40.71
C LEU A 464 -32.99 -23.68 40.36
N SER A 465 -34.24 -23.83 40.77
CA SER A 465 -35.06 -25.01 40.47
C SER A 465 -36.33 -24.62 39.75
N TYR A 466 -36.41 -24.93 38.46
CA TYR A 466 -37.55 -24.66 37.61
C TYR A 466 -38.44 -25.89 37.52
N ARG A 467 -39.62 -25.85 38.15
CA ARG A 467 -40.62 -26.93 38.11
C ARG A 467 -41.64 -26.69 37.01
N PHE A 468 -41.93 -27.69 36.20
CA PHE A 468 -42.97 -27.64 35.19
C PHE A 468 -44.37 -27.72 35.81
N ASP A 469 -45.24 -26.80 35.40
CA ASP A 469 -46.67 -26.76 35.69
C ASP A 469 -47.45 -27.04 34.40
N ALA A 470 -48.05 -28.24 34.32
CA ALA A 470 -48.79 -28.69 33.15
C ALA A 470 -50.11 -27.94 32.92
N ALA A 471 -50.67 -27.28 33.95
CA ALA A 471 -51.90 -26.51 33.81
C ALA A 471 -51.66 -25.18 33.09
N THR A 472 -50.46 -24.60 33.27
CA THR A 472 -50.11 -23.30 32.69
C THR A 472 -49.10 -23.38 31.55
N ASN A 473 -48.51 -24.56 31.30
CA ASN A 473 -47.41 -24.75 30.34
C ASN A 473 -46.23 -23.83 30.64
N ARG A 474 -45.80 -23.82 31.91
CA ARG A 474 -44.73 -22.96 32.40
C ARG A 474 -43.76 -23.74 33.28
N LEU A 475 -42.49 -23.41 33.17
CA LEU A 475 -41.48 -23.73 34.17
C LEU A 475 -41.48 -22.61 35.20
N VAL A 476 -41.84 -22.91 36.43
CA VAL A 476 -41.93 -21.97 37.55
C VAL A 476 -40.72 -22.15 38.46
N LEU A 477 -40.03 -21.06 38.77
CA LEU A 477 -38.90 -21.06 39.71
C LEU A 477 -39.43 -21.28 41.14
N ASP A 478 -39.07 -22.40 41.75
CA ASP A 478 -39.51 -22.78 43.10
C ASP A 478 -38.38 -23.41 43.94
N PRO A 479 -37.97 -22.79 45.08
CA PRO A 479 -38.52 -21.55 45.63
C PRO A 479 -38.18 -20.34 44.75
N ALA A 480 -39.03 -19.32 44.78
CA ALA A 480 -38.77 -18.08 44.05
C ALA A 480 -37.48 -17.41 44.55
N VAL A 481 -36.57 -17.09 43.64
CA VAL A 481 -35.32 -16.38 43.93
C VAL A 481 -35.41 -14.97 43.34
N ALA A 482 -35.19 -13.95 44.19
CA ALA A 482 -35.29 -12.56 43.78
C ALA A 482 -34.25 -12.21 42.69
N GLY A 483 -34.67 -11.43 41.69
CA GLY A 483 -33.81 -10.99 40.59
C GLY A 483 -33.64 -11.98 39.44
N TRP A 484 -34.22 -13.18 39.55
CA TRP A 484 -34.22 -14.20 38.48
C TRP A 484 -35.59 -14.32 37.82
N ASN A 485 -35.64 -14.79 36.58
CA ASN A 485 -36.89 -15.02 35.85
C ASN A 485 -37.80 -15.98 36.64
N PRO A 486 -38.99 -15.54 37.10
CA PRO A 486 -39.85 -16.36 37.96
C PRO A 486 -40.57 -17.48 37.20
N THR A 487 -40.78 -17.28 35.89
CA THR A 487 -41.46 -18.23 35.02
C THR A 487 -40.83 -18.22 33.63
N LEU A 488 -40.75 -19.40 33.01
CA LEU A 488 -40.36 -19.57 31.61
C LEU A 488 -41.50 -20.28 30.89
N ASP A 489 -42.10 -19.63 29.88
CA ASP A 489 -43.21 -20.23 29.10
C ASP A 489 -42.68 -21.41 28.28
N TYR A 490 -43.26 -22.60 28.41
CA TYR A 490 -42.85 -23.78 27.64
C TYR A 490 -44.06 -24.61 27.23
N ASN A 491 -44.38 -24.63 25.94
CA ASN A 491 -45.43 -25.47 25.37
C ASN A 491 -44.83 -26.74 24.75
N PRO A 492 -44.95 -27.91 25.42
CA PRO A 492 -44.30 -29.13 24.96
C PRO A 492 -44.74 -29.61 23.57
N LEU A 493 -45.95 -29.24 23.12
CA LEU A 493 -46.49 -29.67 21.82
C LEU A 493 -45.84 -28.95 20.65
N THR A 494 -45.43 -27.69 20.85
CA THR A 494 -44.85 -26.85 19.79
C THR A 494 -43.35 -26.65 19.97
N GLU A 495 -42.84 -26.82 21.19
CA GLU A 495 -41.47 -26.48 21.59
C GLU A 495 -40.68 -27.72 22.07
N GLY A 496 -41.27 -28.91 21.97
CA GLY A 496 -40.68 -30.20 22.36
C GLY A 496 -39.38 -30.55 21.62
N THR A 497 -39.13 -29.98 20.44
CA THR A 497 -37.89 -30.19 19.68
C THR A 497 -36.71 -29.37 20.19
N GLY A 498 -36.96 -28.34 21.01
CA GLY A 498 -35.94 -27.42 21.50
C GLY A 498 -36.46 -26.00 21.67
N LYS A 499 -36.33 -25.43 22.86
CA LYS A 499 -36.53 -24.00 23.14
C LYS A 499 -35.34 -23.44 23.90
N VAL A 500 -34.93 -22.23 23.53
CA VAL A 500 -33.92 -21.45 24.24
C VAL A 500 -34.62 -20.44 25.13
N PHE A 501 -34.16 -20.34 26.36
CA PHE A 501 -34.58 -19.36 27.35
C PHE A 501 -33.41 -18.47 27.70
N GLU A 502 -33.61 -17.17 27.60
CA GLU A 502 -32.71 -16.20 28.20
C GLU A 502 -33.07 -16.04 29.68
N ILE A 503 -32.12 -16.38 30.54
CA ILE A 503 -32.26 -16.27 31.98
C ILE A 503 -31.30 -15.19 32.45
N THR A 504 -31.86 -14.14 33.03
CA THR A 504 -31.13 -13.01 33.59
C THR A 504 -31.23 -13.03 35.11
N GLY A 505 -30.12 -12.69 35.76
CA GLY A 505 -29.98 -12.65 37.20
C GLY A 505 -29.53 -11.28 37.70
N PRO A 506 -29.32 -11.15 39.02
CA PRO A 506 -28.71 -9.98 39.63
C PRO A 506 -27.34 -9.63 39.03
N ASP A 507 -26.94 -8.37 39.21
CA ASP A 507 -25.62 -7.84 38.81
C ASP A 507 -25.29 -8.01 37.32
N GLY A 508 -26.29 -8.23 36.46
CA GLY A 508 -26.12 -8.35 35.01
C GLY A 508 -25.76 -9.76 34.52
N VAL A 509 -25.74 -10.77 35.38
CA VAL A 509 -25.46 -12.16 34.96
C VAL A 509 -26.56 -12.63 34.00
N ALA A 510 -26.17 -13.22 32.87
CA ALA A 510 -27.09 -13.74 31.87
C ALA A 510 -26.58 -15.05 31.24
N PHE A 511 -27.51 -15.98 31.00
CA PHE A 511 -27.22 -17.21 30.28
C PHE A 511 -28.43 -17.74 29.52
N GLU A 512 -28.15 -18.47 28.46
CA GLU A 512 -29.13 -19.19 27.66
C GLU A 512 -29.26 -20.63 28.15
N LEU A 513 -30.47 -21.05 28.48
CA LEU A 513 -30.83 -22.43 28.76
C LEU A 513 -31.63 -23.00 27.58
N LYS A 514 -31.08 -24.01 26.91
CA LYS A 514 -31.78 -24.75 25.86
C LYS A 514 -32.31 -26.08 26.39
N ILE A 515 -33.61 -26.31 26.27
CA ILE A 515 -34.27 -27.54 26.72
C ILE A 515 -35.12 -28.16 25.61
N SER A 516 -35.41 -29.45 25.73
CA SER A 516 -36.32 -30.17 24.84
C SER A 516 -37.14 -31.22 25.60
N GLY A 517 -38.05 -31.87 24.88
CA GLY A 517 -38.83 -32.99 25.37
C GLY A 517 -40.25 -32.61 25.81
N THR A 518 -40.93 -33.58 26.42
CA THR A 518 -42.28 -33.41 26.96
C THR A 518 -42.24 -33.67 28.46
N PRO A 519 -42.09 -32.62 29.30
CA PRO A 519 -42.13 -32.76 30.75
C PRO A 519 -43.50 -33.26 31.22
N ALA A 520 -43.50 -34.10 32.25
CA ALA A 520 -44.68 -34.39 33.05
C ALA A 520 -44.90 -33.28 34.08
N ASP A 521 -46.11 -33.17 34.60
CA ASP A 521 -46.41 -32.22 35.68
C ASP A 521 -45.46 -32.46 36.86
N THR A 522 -44.94 -31.38 37.43
CA THR A 522 -43.94 -31.36 38.53
C THR A 522 -42.51 -31.79 38.19
N ASP A 523 -42.18 -32.10 36.93
CA ASP A 523 -40.79 -32.32 36.51
C ASP A 523 -39.94 -31.06 36.76
N VAL A 524 -38.68 -31.22 37.20
CA VAL A 524 -37.80 -30.10 37.57
C VAL A 524 -36.53 -30.04 36.71
N ILE A 525 -36.06 -28.83 36.41
CA ILE A 525 -34.68 -28.56 35.99
C ILE A 525 -33.97 -27.84 37.13
N THR A 526 -32.81 -28.33 37.51
CA THR A 526 -31.95 -27.67 38.51
C THR A 526 -30.74 -27.06 37.84
N ILE A 527 -30.45 -25.80 38.14
CA ILE A 527 -29.25 -25.08 37.74
C ILE A 527 -28.49 -24.72 39.01
N LYS A 528 -27.22 -25.11 39.07
CA LYS A 528 -26.36 -24.92 40.24
C LYS A 528 -24.97 -24.47 39.82
N ASP A 529 -24.25 -23.87 40.75
CA ASP A 529 -22.82 -23.61 40.57
C ASP A 529 -22.08 -24.89 40.17
N ASN A 530 -21.16 -24.75 39.23
CA ASN A 530 -20.29 -25.83 38.80
C ASN A 530 -19.11 -26.03 39.77
N ALA A 531 -19.40 -26.07 41.07
CA ALA A 531 -18.41 -26.24 42.12
C ALA A 531 -17.70 -27.59 41.97
N GLY A 532 -16.42 -27.56 41.58
CA GLY A 532 -15.63 -28.77 41.29
C GLY A 532 -15.74 -29.27 39.85
N GLY A 533 -16.30 -28.48 38.94
CA GLY A 533 -16.39 -28.73 37.49
C GLY A 533 -15.05 -28.76 36.73
N ILE A 534 -13.96 -29.17 37.37
CA ILE A 534 -12.61 -29.19 36.78
C ILE A 534 -12.49 -30.08 35.53
N ALA A 535 -13.43 -31.01 35.37
CA ALA A 535 -13.52 -31.93 34.23
C ALA A 535 -14.50 -31.45 33.13
N ASP A 536 -15.18 -30.32 33.33
CA ASP A 536 -16.07 -29.71 32.34
C ASP A 536 -15.23 -28.98 31.27
N ASN A 537 -15.66 -29.11 30.02
CA ASN A 537 -15.00 -28.58 28.83
C ASN A 537 -15.91 -27.68 27.98
N ARG A 538 -17.12 -27.35 28.46
CA ARG A 538 -18.10 -26.61 27.66
C ARG A 538 -17.57 -25.26 27.18
N ASN A 539 -16.86 -24.50 28.02
CA ASN A 539 -16.26 -23.23 27.59
C ASN A 539 -15.08 -23.46 26.62
N ALA A 540 -14.26 -24.50 26.82
CA ALA A 540 -13.21 -24.86 25.89
C ALA A 540 -13.75 -25.25 24.50
N ALA A 541 -14.93 -25.89 24.44
CA ALA A 541 -15.62 -26.19 23.19
C ALA A 541 -16.12 -24.91 22.49
N LEU A 542 -16.67 -23.94 23.24
CA LEU A 542 -17.08 -22.63 22.70
C LEU A 542 -15.88 -21.83 22.19
N LEU A 543 -14.78 -21.79 22.95
CA LEU A 543 -13.52 -21.21 22.49
C LEU A 543 -13.02 -21.88 21.20
N GLY A 544 -13.18 -23.20 21.08
CA GLY A 544 -12.82 -23.95 19.87
C GLY A 544 -13.68 -23.59 18.66
N ALA A 545 -14.98 -23.31 18.88
CA ALA A 545 -15.91 -22.93 17.82
C ALA A 545 -15.52 -21.61 17.13
N LEU A 546 -14.82 -20.70 17.84
CA LEU A 546 -14.30 -19.45 17.28
C LEU A 546 -13.39 -19.64 16.05
N GLN A 547 -12.79 -20.82 15.87
CA GLN A 547 -12.02 -21.15 14.66
C GLN A 547 -12.89 -21.14 13.40
N THR A 548 -14.13 -21.61 13.54
CA THR A 548 -15.09 -21.79 12.45
C THR A 548 -16.18 -20.74 12.42
N ASP A 549 -16.35 -19.99 13.50
CA ASP A 549 -17.32 -18.91 13.60
C ASP A 549 -16.96 -17.78 12.64
N LYS A 550 -18.01 -17.18 12.10
CA LYS A 550 -17.87 -15.97 11.30
C LYS A 550 -17.81 -14.82 12.29
N LEU A 551 -16.64 -14.20 12.40
CA LEU A 551 -16.38 -13.08 13.32
C LEU A 551 -16.08 -11.79 12.57
N MET A 552 -15.78 -11.88 11.27
CA MET A 552 -15.26 -10.78 10.47
C MET A 552 -16.14 -10.45 9.28
N PHE A 553 -16.01 -9.21 8.80
CA PHE A 553 -16.63 -8.67 7.59
C PHE A 553 -18.16 -8.81 7.59
N GLY A 554 -18.83 -7.82 8.19
CA GLY A 554 -20.28 -7.67 8.12
C GLY A 554 -20.79 -7.50 6.69
N ALA A 555 -21.84 -8.23 6.32
CA ALA A 555 -22.49 -8.06 5.02
C ALA A 555 -23.11 -6.65 4.91
N GLY A 556 -22.69 -5.87 3.92
CA GLY A 556 -23.24 -4.52 3.67
C GLY A 556 -22.92 -3.51 4.77
N GLY A 557 -21.83 -3.70 5.53
CA GLY A 557 -21.44 -2.81 6.63
C GLY A 557 -22.19 -3.05 7.95
N SER A 558 -23.14 -4.00 7.99
CA SER A 558 -23.86 -4.34 9.22
C SER A 558 -23.08 -5.34 10.07
N ALA A 559 -22.90 -4.99 11.36
CA ALA A 559 -22.34 -5.85 12.40
C ALA A 559 -23.13 -7.17 12.57
N ASP A 560 -24.41 -7.19 12.20
CA ASP A 560 -25.36 -8.24 12.59
C ASP A 560 -25.21 -9.52 11.74
N ARG A 561 -24.34 -9.49 10.72
CA ARG A 561 -24.17 -10.61 9.78
C ARG A 561 -22.70 -10.80 9.39
N PRO A 562 -21.85 -11.32 10.29
CA PRO A 562 -20.48 -11.65 9.94
C PRO A 562 -20.43 -12.70 8.82
N THR A 563 -19.49 -12.56 7.90
CA THR A 563 -19.39 -13.41 6.70
C THR A 563 -18.13 -14.26 6.63
N ALA A 564 -17.09 -13.92 7.37
CA ALA A 564 -15.78 -14.55 7.30
C ALA A 564 -15.25 -15.03 8.66
N THR A 565 -14.53 -16.16 8.62
CA THR A 565 -13.70 -16.67 9.71
C THR A 565 -12.32 -15.99 9.69
N LEU A 566 -11.53 -16.15 10.75
CA LEU A 566 -10.15 -15.65 10.82
C LEU A 566 -9.27 -16.19 9.66
N ASN A 567 -9.38 -17.49 9.37
CA ASN A 567 -8.66 -18.12 8.26
C ASN A 567 -9.11 -17.59 6.89
N ASN A 568 -10.40 -17.34 6.70
CA ASN A 568 -10.91 -16.76 5.45
C ASN A 568 -10.41 -15.31 5.26
N ALA A 569 -10.37 -14.52 6.33
CA ALA A 569 -9.86 -13.16 6.27
C ALA A 569 -8.37 -13.12 5.91
N TYR A 570 -7.55 -13.99 6.52
CA TYR A 570 -6.14 -14.11 6.15
C TYR A 570 -5.96 -14.58 4.69
N ALA A 571 -6.73 -15.57 4.25
CA ALA A 571 -6.68 -16.04 2.86
C ALA A 571 -7.08 -14.94 1.86
N GLN A 572 -8.06 -14.09 2.19
CA GLN A 572 -8.41 -12.92 1.37
C GLN A 572 -7.29 -11.89 1.29
N LEU A 573 -6.57 -11.64 2.38
CA LEU A 573 -5.39 -10.78 2.38
C LEU A 573 -4.31 -11.32 1.43
N VAL A 574 -3.92 -12.59 1.60
CA VAL A 574 -2.93 -13.26 0.74
C VAL A 574 -3.36 -13.21 -0.73
N ALA A 575 -4.63 -13.52 -1.02
CA ALA A 575 -5.15 -13.49 -2.38
C ALA A 575 -5.13 -12.08 -3.00
N ARG A 576 -5.43 -11.03 -2.21
CA ARG A 576 -5.40 -9.63 -2.66
C ARG A 576 -3.98 -9.20 -3.02
N ILE A 577 -3.02 -9.42 -2.11
CA ILE A 577 -1.62 -9.06 -2.33
C ILE A 577 -1.04 -9.85 -3.51
N GLY A 578 -1.22 -11.17 -3.54
CA GLY A 578 -0.73 -11.99 -4.65
C GLY A 578 -1.36 -11.64 -6.01
N SER A 579 -2.62 -11.21 -6.03
CA SER A 579 -3.26 -10.70 -7.26
C SER A 579 -2.66 -9.37 -7.69
N LYS A 580 -2.41 -8.46 -6.75
CA LYS A 580 -1.76 -7.17 -7.03
C LYS A 580 -0.32 -7.36 -7.54
N THR A 581 0.44 -8.28 -6.94
CA THR A 581 1.78 -8.65 -7.41
C THR A 581 1.75 -9.14 -8.86
N ARG A 582 0.82 -10.05 -9.21
CA ARG A 582 0.69 -10.54 -10.59
C ARG A 582 0.29 -9.43 -11.58
N GLU A 583 -0.60 -8.54 -11.18
CA GLU A 583 -1.01 -7.36 -11.97
C GLU A 583 0.21 -6.47 -12.28
N VAL A 584 1.00 -6.14 -11.27
CA VAL A 584 2.19 -5.28 -11.39
C VAL A 584 3.26 -5.94 -12.26
N GLN A 585 3.54 -7.24 -12.06
CA GLN A 585 4.49 -7.99 -12.90
C GLN A 585 4.05 -8.06 -14.37
N ALA A 586 2.75 -8.22 -14.63
CA ALA A 586 2.23 -8.18 -15.99
C ALA A 586 2.37 -6.77 -16.60
N GLY A 587 2.12 -5.72 -15.81
CA GLY A 587 2.36 -4.33 -16.17
C GLY A 587 3.82 -4.08 -16.54
N GLU A 588 4.76 -4.50 -15.69
CA GLU A 588 6.20 -4.35 -15.91
C GLU A 588 6.66 -4.99 -17.22
N ARG A 589 6.29 -6.25 -17.47
CA ARG A 589 6.65 -6.98 -18.71
C ARG A 589 6.07 -6.31 -19.96
N THR A 590 4.83 -5.83 -19.86
CA THR A 590 4.15 -5.14 -20.96
C THR A 590 4.86 -3.83 -21.31
N GLN A 591 5.16 -3.01 -20.29
CA GLN A 591 5.87 -1.75 -20.51
C GLN A 591 7.32 -1.96 -20.97
N GLY A 592 7.98 -3.04 -20.53
CA GLY A 592 9.29 -3.45 -21.05
C GLY A 592 9.27 -3.76 -22.55
N SER A 593 8.24 -4.46 -23.03
CA SER A 593 8.08 -4.76 -24.45
C SER A 593 7.78 -3.50 -25.27
N LEU A 594 6.94 -2.60 -24.74
CA LEU A 594 6.62 -1.33 -25.39
C LEU A 594 7.84 -0.40 -25.46
N LEU A 595 8.65 -0.35 -24.40
CA LEU A 595 9.89 0.40 -24.38
C LEU A 595 10.83 -0.09 -25.48
N ALA A 596 11.05 -1.40 -25.59
CA ALA A 596 11.92 -1.95 -26.63
C ALA A 596 11.46 -1.58 -28.05
N GLN A 597 10.14 -1.60 -28.31
CA GLN A 597 9.57 -1.18 -29.59
C GLN A 597 9.74 0.32 -29.84
N ALA A 598 9.45 1.17 -28.85
CA ALA A 598 9.59 2.61 -28.95
C ALA A 598 11.05 3.02 -29.17
N THR A 599 11.98 2.38 -28.46
CA THR A 599 13.43 2.59 -28.61
C THR A 599 13.89 2.22 -30.02
N ALA A 600 13.49 1.05 -30.54
CA ALA A 600 13.82 0.65 -31.90
C ALA A 600 13.25 1.61 -32.96
N ALA A 601 12.02 2.11 -32.77
CA ALA A 601 11.41 3.09 -33.65
C ALA A 601 12.16 4.44 -33.62
N ARG A 602 12.51 4.94 -32.42
CA ARG A 602 13.34 6.14 -32.26
C ARG A 602 14.70 5.98 -32.93
N ASP A 603 15.39 4.87 -32.66
CA ASP A 603 16.75 4.62 -33.16
C ASP A 603 16.79 4.48 -34.69
N SER A 604 15.69 4.07 -35.32
CA SER A 604 15.57 4.05 -36.79
C SER A 604 15.60 5.44 -37.44
N VAL A 605 15.26 6.49 -36.69
CA VAL A 605 15.22 7.89 -37.16
C VAL A 605 16.42 8.67 -36.65
N SER A 606 16.72 8.54 -35.36
CA SER A 606 17.69 9.36 -34.64
C SER A 606 19.03 8.66 -34.39
N GLY A 607 19.06 7.33 -34.53
CA GLY A 607 20.24 6.52 -34.24
C GLY A 607 21.34 6.64 -35.30
N VAL A 608 22.58 6.39 -34.89
CA VAL A 608 23.75 6.39 -35.78
C VAL A 608 23.93 5.01 -36.41
N ASN A 609 23.75 4.90 -37.71
CA ASN A 609 24.13 3.70 -38.47
C ASN A 609 25.59 3.81 -38.91
N LEU A 610 26.47 3.03 -38.29
CA LEU A 610 27.91 3.07 -38.56
C LEU A 610 28.27 2.74 -40.01
N ASP A 611 27.51 1.85 -40.67
CA ASP A 611 27.75 1.49 -42.07
C ASP A 611 27.37 2.65 -43.00
N GLU A 612 26.25 3.32 -42.71
CA GLU A 612 25.82 4.50 -43.46
C GLU A 612 26.80 5.68 -43.27
N GLU A 613 27.22 5.94 -42.03
CA GLU A 613 28.20 6.98 -41.72
C GLU A 613 29.56 6.67 -42.35
N ALA A 614 30.02 5.42 -42.36
CA ALA A 614 31.27 5.03 -43.02
C ALA A 614 31.21 5.24 -44.55
N ALA A 615 30.11 4.86 -45.19
CA ALA A 615 29.91 5.10 -46.63
C ALA A 615 29.86 6.61 -46.95
N ASN A 616 29.16 7.38 -46.12
CA ASN A 616 29.11 8.84 -46.23
C ASN A 616 30.49 9.48 -46.04
N LEU A 617 31.29 9.00 -45.09
CA LEU A 617 32.65 9.49 -44.85
C LEU A 617 33.52 9.33 -46.11
N VAL A 618 33.50 8.16 -46.75
CA VAL A 618 34.22 7.93 -48.02
C VAL A 618 33.71 8.85 -49.12
N ARG A 619 32.39 9.02 -49.25
CA ARG A 619 31.79 9.92 -50.23
C ARG A 619 32.27 11.37 -50.03
N PHE A 620 32.25 11.86 -48.80
CA PHE A 620 32.66 13.23 -48.48
C PHE A 620 34.17 13.45 -48.58
N GLN A 621 34.98 12.42 -48.36
CA GLN A 621 36.43 12.48 -48.63
C GLN A 621 36.69 12.66 -50.12
N GLN A 622 35.97 11.94 -50.98
CA GLN A 622 36.09 12.08 -52.43
C GLN A 622 35.63 13.46 -52.92
N THR A 623 34.52 14.01 -52.40
CA THR A 623 34.06 15.36 -52.76
C THR A 623 35.03 16.44 -52.30
N TYR A 624 35.62 16.28 -51.11
CA TYR A 624 36.66 17.18 -50.61
C TYR A 624 37.91 17.18 -51.51
N GLN A 625 38.41 16.00 -51.90
CA GLN A 625 39.54 15.87 -52.82
C GLN A 625 39.23 16.47 -54.20
N ALA A 626 38.01 16.26 -54.72
CA ALA A 626 37.57 16.83 -55.98
C ALA A 626 37.52 18.37 -55.94
N ALA A 627 36.96 18.95 -54.88
CA ALA A 627 36.92 20.40 -54.67
C ALA A 627 38.33 21.00 -54.57
N GLY A 628 39.25 20.33 -53.85
CA GLY A 628 40.66 20.72 -53.78
C GLY A 628 41.36 20.69 -55.14
N ARG A 629 41.08 19.71 -55.99
CA ARG A 629 41.57 19.67 -57.38
C ARG A 629 41.05 20.86 -58.19
N VAL A 630 39.77 21.22 -58.08
CA VAL A 630 39.19 22.40 -58.76
C VAL A 630 39.90 23.68 -58.33
N MET A 631 40.19 23.86 -57.04
CA MET A 631 40.98 25.00 -56.56
C MET A 631 42.39 25.02 -57.17
N SER A 632 43.07 23.88 -57.24
CA SER A 632 44.41 23.79 -57.84
C SER A 632 44.43 24.12 -59.34
N VAL A 633 43.36 23.81 -60.08
CA VAL A 633 43.22 24.13 -61.50
C VAL A 633 42.90 25.61 -61.68
N ALA A 634 42.00 26.15 -60.86
CA ALA A 634 41.65 27.58 -60.89
C ALA A 634 42.86 28.47 -60.57
N GLN A 635 43.72 28.06 -59.63
CA GLN A 635 44.96 28.77 -59.29
C GLN A 635 45.97 28.72 -60.43
N ARG A 636 46.18 27.55 -61.06
CA ARG A 636 47.03 27.42 -62.26
C ARG A 636 46.55 28.30 -63.42
N LEU A 637 45.24 28.35 -63.68
CA LEU A 637 44.68 29.22 -64.71
C LEU A 637 44.88 30.70 -64.39
N PHE A 638 44.83 31.07 -63.10
CA PHE A 638 45.05 32.45 -62.66
C PHE A 638 46.50 32.87 -62.83
N ASP A 639 47.42 31.97 -62.47
CA ASP A 639 48.86 32.17 -62.66
C ASP A 639 49.23 32.27 -64.14
N GLU A 640 48.63 31.44 -65.01
CA GLU A 640 48.83 31.55 -66.47
C GLU A 640 48.25 32.83 -67.07
N MET A 641 47.07 33.26 -66.63
CA MET A 641 46.49 34.54 -67.10
C MET A 641 47.32 35.75 -66.65
N LEU A 642 47.90 35.70 -65.44
CA LEU A 642 48.85 36.71 -64.97
C LEU A 642 50.18 36.68 -65.74
N ALA A 643 50.63 35.50 -66.17
CA ALA A 643 51.82 35.34 -67.00
C ALA A 643 51.62 35.84 -68.44
N ILE A 644 50.40 35.73 -68.98
CA ILE A 644 50.02 36.28 -70.30
C ILE A 644 49.76 37.80 -70.25
N GLY A 645 49.38 38.33 -69.08
CA GLY A 645 49.14 39.76 -68.85
C GLY A 645 50.38 40.59 -68.48
N ARG A 646 51.55 39.96 -68.38
CA ARG A 646 52.87 40.61 -68.33
C ARG A 646 53.51 40.55 -69.71
#